data_AF-A0A291IIB0-F1
#
_entry.id   AF-A0A291IIB0-F1
#
_cell.length_a   1.000
_cell.length_b   1.000
_cell.length_c   1.000
_cell.angle_alpha   90.00
_cell.angle_beta   90.00
_cell.angle_gamma   90.00
#
_symmetry.space_group_name_H-M   'P 1'
#
loop_
_entity.id
_entity.type
_entity.pdbx_description
1 polymer ?
#
loop_
_entity_poly.entity_id
_entity_poly.type
_entity_poly.pdbx_seq_one_letter_code
_entity_poly.pdbx_strand_id
1 'polypeptide(L)'
;MNMRLIAGIFFVIACWIAGPLQAADSASSSFIVLNYHDILEEEERVPPFDRMAVNKEHLNDHFAWLKSNGYRVISIQDLLDAMQGKKPLPNKAVILTFDDGYQSFYTRAMPLLKKYKYPATLAVVGSWLEQHNHAGTNKPLMTPAQIREVAASGLVEIASHSFNAHHGIVANPQGNEQSAITTRLYSSEYEEYEKDEEYRKRIFQELEKSSEQLLQMLGKRPRVMVWPYGEYNAIALEAAKNAGMPLTMGLNDGANTLADAAVMKRMIMTDDPTAERFATIVTKLRTGRELRVAHVDMDYIYDEDEEQTEKNLSAVVERIKASGANTVYLQAFSDPDGDGNADKLYFPNRHLPMRRDLFNYVSLRLRKGADVKVYAWMPMMAYKADVPLKWYVKEWRDGEPQLSRHVYTRLSPFNPEARQFVGEIYEDLAKSCDFNGILFHDDGILSDFEDVSPLAMEFTHKVWGLPAEFDAIHSSSELRLRWAQYKTELMGQFTDYLTNKVRFYRPYIKTARNFYSLPLLKPYSEEWYAQSLPTFLKHYDYVAVEAMPFMEEAENPKQWLAELVEKTAQTPGALDKMVFELQAVNWKTQQDIPMPVFTEQFQLLKKLGAKHIGYYPDNVFHDQPKLAELKKYFPVEIKD
;
A
#
# COMPACT_ATOMS: atom_id res chain seq x y z
N MET A 1 -45.03 -51.41 -25.60
CA MET A 1 -45.48 -50.01 -25.71
C MET A 1 -45.01 -49.29 -24.45
N ASN A 2 -43.76 -48.82 -24.47
CA ASN A 2 -43.36 -47.41 -24.26
C ASN A 2 -43.10 -47.09 -22.78
N MET A 3 -42.01 -46.50 -22.31
CA MET A 3 -40.75 -46.03 -22.91
C MET A 3 -39.85 -45.57 -21.74
N ARG A 4 -38.57 -46.00 -21.68
CA ARG A 4 -37.33 -45.23 -21.36
C ARG A 4 -37.24 -44.41 -20.05
N LEU A 5 -36.11 -44.21 -19.38
CA LEU A 5 -34.75 -44.76 -19.32
C LEU A 5 -34.07 -43.90 -18.21
N ILE A 6 -33.44 -44.46 -17.18
CA ILE A 6 -32.41 -43.75 -16.40
C ILE A 6 -31.20 -44.66 -16.35
N ALA A 7 -30.13 -44.25 -17.05
CA ALA A 7 -28.83 -44.89 -17.03
C ALA A 7 -28.07 -44.39 -15.79
N GLY A 8 -27.71 -45.30 -14.90
CA GLY A 8 -26.73 -45.07 -13.85
C GLY A 8 -25.32 -45.26 -14.40
N ILE A 9 -24.44 -44.29 -14.16
CA ILE A 9 -23.00 -44.41 -14.43
C ILE A 9 -22.30 -44.64 -13.08
N PHE A 10 -21.62 -45.78 -13.00
CA PHE A 10 -20.74 -46.20 -11.91
C PHE A 10 -19.53 -45.26 -11.80
N PHE A 11 -19.24 -44.76 -10.61
CA PHE A 11 -17.93 -44.17 -10.29
C PHE A 11 -17.13 -45.19 -9.47
N VAL A 12 -16.00 -45.63 -10.04
CA VAL A 12 -15.06 -46.57 -9.43
C VAL A 12 -14.23 -45.83 -8.37
N ILE A 13 -14.26 -46.34 -7.15
CA ILE A 13 -13.38 -45.93 -6.05
C ILE A 13 -12.00 -46.58 -6.29
N ALA A 14 -10.99 -45.77 -6.58
CA ALA A 14 -9.59 -46.19 -6.58
C ALA A 14 -8.87 -45.57 -5.37
N CYS A 15 -8.71 -46.37 -4.32
CA CYS A 15 -7.85 -46.05 -3.17
C CYS A 15 -6.38 -46.13 -3.60
N TRP A 16 -5.69 -44.98 -3.66
CA TRP A 16 -4.23 -44.93 -3.61
C TRP A 16 -3.81 -44.62 -2.18
N ILE A 17 -3.14 -45.58 -1.54
CA ILE A 17 -2.48 -45.41 -0.26
C ILE A 17 -1.22 -44.59 -0.51
N ALA A 18 -1.28 -43.28 -0.27
CA ALA A 18 -0.09 -42.45 -0.14
C ALA A 18 0.46 -42.65 1.28
N GLY A 19 1.68 -43.18 1.40
CA GLY A 19 2.42 -43.18 2.65
C GLY A 19 2.67 -41.75 3.15
N PRO A 20 3.05 -41.57 4.44
CA PRO A 20 3.33 -40.24 4.95
C PRO A 20 4.51 -39.68 4.15
N LEU A 21 4.28 -38.64 3.36
CA LEU A 21 5.37 -37.78 2.93
C LEU A 21 6.01 -37.26 4.21
N GLN A 22 7.25 -37.69 4.47
CA GLN A 22 8.14 -36.93 5.32
C GLN A 22 8.13 -35.50 4.79
N ALA A 23 7.60 -34.58 5.60
CA ALA A 23 7.78 -33.16 5.40
C ALA A 23 9.29 -32.92 5.46
N ALA A 24 9.94 -32.95 4.30
CA ALA A 24 11.22 -32.29 4.14
C ALA A 24 10.95 -30.83 4.51
N ASP A 25 11.67 -30.33 5.52
CA ASP A 25 11.71 -28.92 5.87
C ASP A 25 11.87 -28.10 4.59
N SER A 26 10.75 -27.55 4.10
CA SER A 26 10.79 -26.55 3.04
C SER A 26 11.26 -25.26 3.69
N ALA A 27 12.55 -25.18 3.99
CA ALA A 27 13.24 -23.91 4.04
C ALA A 27 12.87 -23.22 2.73
N SER A 28 12.02 -22.19 2.83
CA SER A 28 11.32 -21.63 1.69
C SER A 28 12.33 -21.22 0.62
N SER A 29 11.98 -21.45 -0.64
CA SER A 29 12.76 -21.09 -1.84
C SER A 29 12.83 -19.57 -2.01
N SER A 30 13.35 -18.87 -1.00
CA SER A 30 13.34 -17.42 -0.92
C SER A 30 14.61 -16.83 -1.52
N PHE A 31 14.46 -15.66 -2.13
CA PHE A 31 15.56 -14.90 -2.70
C PHE A 31 15.33 -13.41 -2.50
N ILE A 32 16.39 -12.63 -2.59
CA ILE A 32 16.31 -11.17 -2.61
C ILE A 32 16.76 -10.65 -3.98
N VAL A 33 16.26 -9.47 -4.34
CA VAL A 33 16.68 -8.78 -5.55
C VAL A 33 17.24 -7.42 -5.16
N LEU A 34 18.46 -7.12 -5.61
CA LEU A 34 19.16 -5.88 -5.32
C LEU A 34 19.24 -5.02 -6.57
N ASN A 35 18.88 -3.75 -6.44
CA ASN A 35 18.87 -2.80 -7.54
C ASN A 35 19.93 -1.73 -7.38
N TYR A 36 20.70 -1.57 -8.44
CA TYR A 36 21.67 -0.51 -8.66
C TYR A 36 21.25 0.31 -9.88
N HIS A 37 21.68 1.57 -9.93
CA HIS A 37 21.54 2.41 -11.11
C HIS A 37 22.92 2.72 -11.66
N ASP A 38 23.48 3.87 -11.28
CA ASP A 38 24.74 4.37 -11.78
C ASP A 38 25.90 4.00 -10.87
N ILE A 39 27.05 3.71 -11.47
CA ILE A 39 28.26 3.31 -10.77
C ILE A 39 29.34 4.37 -11.01
N LEU A 40 29.68 5.11 -9.97
CA LEU A 40 30.63 6.23 -10.05
C LEU A 40 32.01 5.82 -9.53
N GLU A 41 33.05 6.47 -10.06
CA GLU A 41 34.34 6.56 -9.37
C GLU A 41 34.25 7.62 -8.26
N GLU A 42 35.15 7.57 -7.27
CA GLU A 42 35.08 8.48 -6.11
C GLU A 42 35.23 9.95 -6.54
N GLU A 43 36.05 10.20 -7.56
CA GLU A 43 36.34 11.54 -8.08
C GLU A 43 35.15 12.18 -8.81
N GLU A 44 34.14 11.39 -9.19
CA GLU A 44 32.95 11.86 -9.92
C GLU A 44 31.84 12.34 -8.99
N ARG A 45 32.06 12.27 -7.67
CA ARG A 45 31.09 12.69 -6.65
C ARG A 45 31.08 14.20 -6.50
N VAL A 46 30.12 14.83 -7.19
CA VAL A 46 29.89 16.27 -7.09
C VAL A 46 28.65 16.54 -6.24
N PRO A 47 28.74 17.28 -5.12
CA PRO A 47 27.58 17.67 -4.34
C PRO A 47 26.61 18.58 -5.12
N PRO A 48 25.27 18.41 -4.97
CA PRO A 48 24.62 17.30 -4.27
C PRO A 48 24.84 16.00 -5.05
N PHE A 49 25.35 14.96 -4.38
CA PHE A 49 25.64 13.69 -5.03
C PHE A 49 24.33 13.00 -5.42
N ASP A 50 24.35 12.28 -6.55
CA ASP A 50 23.22 11.49 -6.97
C ASP A 50 22.96 10.36 -5.96
N ARG A 51 21.82 10.43 -5.27
CA ARG A 51 21.41 9.46 -4.26
C ARG A 51 21.24 8.05 -4.85
N MET A 52 21.02 7.90 -6.15
CA MET A 52 20.86 6.59 -6.79
C MET A 52 22.19 5.99 -7.28
N ALA A 53 23.29 6.74 -7.17
CA ALA A 53 24.60 6.27 -7.54
C ALA A 53 25.31 5.51 -6.40
N VAL A 54 26.11 4.51 -6.76
CA VAL A 54 26.96 3.75 -5.82
C VAL A 54 28.42 3.85 -6.28
N ASN A 55 29.35 4.03 -5.34
CA ASN A 55 30.77 3.99 -5.67
C ASN A 55 31.15 2.58 -6.14
N LYS A 56 31.99 2.48 -7.18
CA LYS A 56 32.52 1.20 -7.68
C LYS A 56 33.23 0.36 -6.61
N GLU A 57 33.99 0.97 -5.70
CA GLU A 57 34.65 0.28 -4.59
C GLU A 57 33.63 -0.27 -3.59
N HIS A 58 32.59 0.51 -3.24
CA HIS A 58 31.50 0.01 -2.41
C HIS A 58 30.70 -1.09 -3.10
N LEU A 59 30.47 -1.02 -4.41
CA LEU A 59 29.88 -2.12 -5.18
C LEU A 59 30.76 -3.38 -5.10
N ASN A 60 32.08 -3.25 -5.21
CA ASN A 60 33.01 -4.36 -5.02
C ASN A 60 32.92 -4.93 -3.59
N ASP A 61 32.80 -4.08 -2.58
CA ASP A 61 32.62 -4.48 -1.19
C ASP A 61 31.29 -5.20 -0.96
N HIS A 62 30.20 -4.74 -1.57
CA HIS A 62 28.91 -5.44 -1.55
C HIS A 62 29.05 -6.86 -2.12
N PHE A 63 29.72 -6.99 -3.27
CA PHE A 63 29.93 -8.30 -3.92
C PHE A 63 30.80 -9.23 -3.06
N ALA A 64 31.86 -8.68 -2.46
CA ALA A 64 32.73 -9.39 -1.54
C ALA A 64 31.98 -9.82 -0.26
N TRP A 65 31.12 -8.95 0.28
CA TRP A 65 30.31 -9.24 1.45
C TRP A 65 29.30 -10.35 1.16
N LEU A 66 28.58 -10.28 0.03
CA LEU A 66 27.66 -11.34 -0.40
C LEU A 66 28.36 -12.70 -0.46
N LYS A 67 29.54 -12.73 -1.09
CA LYS A 67 30.36 -13.95 -1.21
C LYS A 67 30.75 -14.50 0.16
N SER A 68 31.28 -13.63 1.03
CA SER A 68 31.82 -14.00 2.33
C SER A 68 30.73 -14.43 3.33
N ASN A 69 29.49 -13.97 3.14
CA ASN A 69 28.34 -14.31 3.99
C ASN A 69 27.45 -15.44 3.42
N GLY A 70 27.94 -16.11 2.38
CA GLY A 70 27.31 -17.31 1.80
C GLY A 70 26.11 -17.04 0.91
N TYR A 71 25.89 -15.80 0.47
CA TYR A 71 24.87 -15.49 -0.53
C TYR A 71 25.30 -16.01 -1.90
N ARG A 72 24.33 -16.50 -2.68
CA ARG A 72 24.55 -17.06 -4.01
C ARG A 72 23.85 -16.22 -5.05
N VAL A 73 24.63 -15.54 -5.88
CA VAL A 73 24.08 -14.76 -7.00
C VAL A 73 23.60 -15.71 -8.09
N ILE A 74 22.33 -15.60 -8.47
CA ILE A 74 21.65 -16.45 -9.44
C ILE A 74 21.17 -15.64 -10.65
N SER A 75 21.04 -16.32 -11.79
CA SER A 75 20.50 -15.71 -13.01
C SER A 75 18.97 -15.79 -13.07
N ILE A 76 18.38 -15.06 -14.01
CA ILE A 76 16.95 -15.23 -14.36
C ILE A 76 16.67 -16.64 -14.88
N GLN A 77 17.64 -17.29 -15.54
CA GLN A 77 17.48 -18.68 -15.97
C GLN A 77 17.41 -19.64 -14.79
N ASP A 78 18.23 -19.46 -13.75
CA ASP A 78 18.16 -20.26 -12.53
C ASP A 78 16.79 -20.11 -11.84
N LEU A 79 16.24 -18.89 -11.81
CA LEU A 79 14.89 -18.63 -11.29
C LEU A 79 13.83 -19.39 -12.11
N LEU A 80 13.88 -19.31 -13.43
CA LEU A 80 12.96 -20.01 -14.33
C LEU A 80 13.06 -21.53 -14.19
N ASP A 81 14.27 -22.07 -14.07
CA ASP A 81 14.50 -23.49 -13.88
C ASP A 81 13.96 -23.98 -12.52
N ALA A 82 14.05 -23.14 -11.47
CA ALA A 82 13.44 -23.42 -10.17
C ALA A 82 11.91 -23.39 -10.20
N MET A 83 11.32 -22.42 -10.89
CA MET A 83 9.86 -22.36 -11.11
C MET A 83 9.35 -23.59 -11.86
N GLN A 84 10.16 -24.16 -12.75
CA GLN A 84 9.83 -25.37 -13.52
C GLN A 84 10.18 -26.67 -12.76
N GLY A 85 10.64 -26.58 -11.51
CA GLY A 85 11.03 -27.74 -10.71
C GLY A 85 12.28 -28.47 -11.19
N LYS A 86 13.05 -27.90 -12.13
CA LYS A 86 14.27 -28.52 -12.67
C LYS A 86 15.43 -28.49 -11.68
N LYS A 87 15.56 -27.40 -10.93
CA LYS A 87 16.64 -27.20 -9.96
C LYS A 87 16.18 -26.25 -8.85
N PRO A 88 16.30 -26.60 -7.56
CA PRO A 88 15.92 -25.69 -6.48
C PRO A 88 16.84 -24.46 -6.44
N LEU A 89 16.32 -23.35 -5.91
CA LEU A 89 17.15 -22.18 -5.61
C LEU A 89 18.17 -22.54 -4.51
N PRO A 90 19.39 -22.00 -4.56
CA PRO A 90 20.33 -22.12 -3.46
C PRO A 90 19.84 -21.33 -2.24
N ASN A 91 20.23 -21.75 -1.04
CA ASN A 91 20.03 -20.94 0.17
C ASN A 91 20.70 -19.57 -0.01
N LYS A 92 20.06 -18.52 0.52
CA LYS A 92 20.51 -17.12 0.40
C LYS A 92 20.71 -16.69 -1.07
N ALA A 93 19.77 -17.05 -1.93
CA ALA A 93 19.77 -16.63 -3.33
C ALA A 93 19.62 -15.11 -3.49
N VAL A 94 20.36 -14.53 -4.44
CA VAL A 94 20.35 -13.10 -4.75
C VAL A 94 20.31 -12.88 -6.26
N ILE A 95 19.45 -12.00 -6.73
CA ILE A 95 19.50 -11.48 -8.11
C ILE A 95 20.05 -10.05 -8.06
N LEU A 96 21.02 -9.75 -8.92
CA LEU A 96 21.57 -8.41 -9.07
C LEU A 96 20.94 -7.75 -10.30
N THR A 97 20.39 -6.55 -10.14
CA THR A 97 19.77 -5.79 -11.22
C THR A 97 20.40 -4.40 -11.34
N PHE A 98 20.54 -3.94 -12.57
CA PHE A 98 21.03 -2.63 -12.94
C PHE A 98 20.04 -2.00 -13.90
N ASP A 99 19.59 -0.79 -13.62
CA ASP A 99 18.57 -0.13 -14.41
C ASP A 99 19.17 0.91 -15.37
N ASP A 100 18.32 1.55 -16.17
CA ASP A 100 18.57 2.72 -17.02
C ASP A 100 19.49 2.53 -18.24
N GLY A 101 20.38 1.53 -18.24
CA GLY A 101 21.30 1.33 -19.35
C GLY A 101 22.48 2.31 -19.39
N TYR A 102 22.88 2.84 -18.22
CA TYR A 102 24.06 3.72 -18.12
C TYR A 102 25.34 3.06 -18.61
N GLN A 103 26.23 3.84 -19.25
CA GLN A 103 27.52 3.38 -19.74
C GLN A 103 28.42 2.85 -18.62
N SER A 104 28.25 3.36 -17.39
CA SER A 104 28.95 2.90 -16.19
C SER A 104 28.72 1.41 -15.89
N PHE A 105 27.57 0.85 -16.27
CA PHE A 105 27.36 -0.60 -16.19
C PHE A 105 28.40 -1.35 -17.03
N TYR A 106 28.58 -0.95 -18.29
CA TYR A 106 29.54 -1.57 -19.21
C TYR A 106 30.99 -1.37 -18.77
N THR A 107 31.35 -0.15 -18.37
CA THR A 107 32.75 0.19 -18.07
C THR A 107 33.19 -0.20 -16.66
N ARG A 108 32.26 -0.27 -15.68
CA ARG A 108 32.59 -0.44 -14.24
C ARG A 108 31.94 -1.65 -13.60
N ALA A 109 30.65 -1.89 -13.82
CA ALA A 109 29.97 -3.05 -13.22
C ALA A 109 30.37 -4.37 -13.90
N MET A 110 30.41 -4.42 -15.24
CA MET A 110 30.74 -5.63 -16.00
C MET A 110 32.10 -6.24 -15.66
N PRO A 111 33.20 -5.48 -15.49
CA PRO A 111 34.47 -6.02 -14.99
C PRO A 111 34.34 -6.73 -13.64
N LEU A 112 33.57 -6.17 -12.70
CA LEU A 112 33.32 -6.79 -11.39
C LEU A 112 32.47 -8.06 -11.56
N LEU A 113 31.39 -8.02 -12.33
CA LEU A 113 30.56 -9.20 -12.60
C LEU A 113 31.40 -10.36 -13.19
N LYS A 114 32.31 -10.07 -14.14
CA LYS A 114 33.26 -11.05 -14.69
C LYS A 114 34.23 -11.58 -13.63
N LYS A 115 34.82 -10.70 -12.79
CA LYS A 115 35.73 -11.07 -11.69
C LYS A 115 35.07 -12.04 -10.70
N TYR A 116 33.83 -11.78 -10.32
CA TYR A 116 33.08 -12.61 -9.36
C TYR A 116 32.32 -13.77 -10.00
N LYS A 117 32.20 -13.80 -11.34
CA LYS A 117 31.31 -14.70 -12.10
C LYS A 117 29.86 -14.59 -11.64
N TYR A 118 29.43 -13.36 -11.37
CA TYR A 118 28.06 -13.07 -10.93
C TYR A 118 27.18 -12.80 -12.14
N PRO A 119 26.06 -13.54 -12.30
CA PRO A 119 25.05 -13.15 -13.27
C PRO A 119 24.34 -11.87 -12.82
N ALA A 120 23.77 -11.14 -13.78
CA ALA A 120 23.01 -9.92 -13.52
C ALA A 120 21.86 -9.75 -14.52
N THR A 121 20.96 -8.82 -14.21
CA THR A 121 19.94 -8.33 -15.13
C THR A 121 20.17 -6.85 -15.39
N LEU A 122 20.18 -6.45 -16.66
CA LEU A 122 20.32 -5.07 -17.09
C LEU A 122 19.01 -4.63 -17.76
N ALA A 123 18.31 -3.67 -17.16
CA ALA A 123 17.10 -3.09 -17.74
C ALA A 123 17.43 -1.84 -18.55
N VAL A 124 16.96 -1.77 -19.79
CA VAL A 124 17.25 -0.65 -20.71
C VAL A 124 15.98 0.05 -21.15
N VAL A 125 16.03 1.38 -21.22
CA VAL A 125 14.93 2.22 -21.72
C VAL A 125 15.05 2.31 -23.24
N GLY A 126 14.01 1.91 -23.98
CA GLY A 126 14.11 1.75 -25.43
C GLY A 126 14.39 3.05 -26.21
N SER A 127 13.71 4.15 -25.89
CA SER A 127 13.86 5.44 -26.57
C SER A 127 15.23 6.07 -26.33
N TRP A 128 15.83 5.78 -25.18
CA TRP A 128 17.18 6.23 -24.84
C TRP A 128 18.26 5.55 -25.70
N LEU A 129 17.95 4.43 -26.36
CA LEU A 129 18.84 3.77 -27.32
C LEU A 129 18.78 4.39 -28.73
N GLU A 130 17.70 5.13 -29.04
CA GLU A 130 17.46 5.71 -30.36
C GLU A 130 17.88 7.18 -30.46
N GLN A 131 17.72 7.93 -29.38
CA GLN A 131 17.95 9.37 -29.39
C GLN A 131 19.34 9.74 -28.85
N HIS A 132 20.02 10.66 -29.54
CA HIS A 132 21.23 11.33 -29.03
C HIS A 132 20.89 12.41 -27.99
N ASN A 133 19.60 12.62 -27.71
CA ASN A 133 19.09 13.57 -26.73
C ASN A 133 18.23 12.78 -25.74
N HIS A 134 18.75 12.62 -24.53
CA HIS A 134 18.20 11.70 -23.53
C HIS A 134 17.11 12.43 -22.75
N ALA A 135 15.84 12.22 -23.09
CA ALA A 135 14.73 12.75 -22.30
C ALA A 135 14.85 12.23 -20.85
N GLY A 136 15.33 13.08 -19.94
CA GLY A 136 15.36 12.83 -18.50
C GLY A 136 16.71 12.45 -17.88
N THR A 137 17.82 12.31 -18.62
CA THR A 137 19.13 12.01 -18.00
C THR A 137 20.31 12.68 -18.72
N ASN A 138 21.22 13.28 -17.95
CA ASN A 138 22.48 13.85 -18.49
C ASN A 138 23.65 12.86 -18.46
N LYS A 139 23.38 11.59 -18.14
CA LYS A 139 24.40 10.58 -17.91
C LYS A 139 24.74 9.83 -19.20
N PRO A 140 26.03 9.45 -19.41
CA PRO A 140 26.41 8.63 -20.54
C PRO A 140 25.66 7.30 -20.55
N LEU A 141 25.10 6.94 -21.71
CA LEU A 141 24.38 5.69 -21.92
C LEU A 141 25.21 4.67 -22.71
N MET A 142 24.90 3.39 -22.56
CA MET A 142 25.46 2.37 -23.43
C MET A 142 24.95 2.52 -24.86
N THR A 143 25.85 2.31 -25.81
CA THR A 143 25.46 2.18 -27.23
C THR A 143 24.80 0.82 -27.49
N PRO A 144 23.99 0.68 -28.56
CA PRO A 144 23.46 -0.62 -28.97
C PRO A 144 24.54 -1.70 -29.21
N ALA A 145 25.76 -1.29 -29.60
CA ALA A 145 26.89 -2.21 -29.73
C ALA A 145 27.38 -2.73 -28.36
N GLN A 146 27.51 -1.85 -27.36
CA GLN A 146 27.86 -2.23 -26.00
C GLN A 146 26.80 -3.16 -25.39
N ILE A 147 25.50 -2.89 -25.60
CA ILE A 147 24.42 -3.76 -25.11
C ILE A 147 24.49 -5.15 -25.76
N ARG A 148 24.76 -5.22 -27.08
CA ARG A 148 24.99 -6.51 -27.76
C ARG A 148 26.17 -7.28 -27.18
N GLU A 149 27.27 -6.61 -26.86
CA GLU A 149 28.43 -7.25 -26.21
C GLU A 149 28.09 -7.76 -24.80
N VAL A 150 27.38 -6.95 -24.01
CA VAL A 150 26.87 -7.34 -22.68
C VAL A 150 26.02 -8.60 -22.80
N ALA A 151 25.06 -8.63 -23.73
CA ALA A 151 24.19 -9.79 -23.95
C ALA A 151 24.98 -11.02 -24.42
N ALA A 152 25.98 -10.85 -25.29
CA ALA A 152 26.81 -11.92 -25.81
C ALA A 152 27.76 -12.52 -24.76
N SER A 153 27.98 -11.85 -23.63
CA SER A 153 28.83 -12.35 -22.54
C SER A 153 28.29 -13.62 -21.88
N GLY A 154 26.98 -13.90 -22.01
CA GLY A 154 26.30 -15.00 -21.31
C GLY A 154 26.10 -14.79 -19.81
N LEU A 155 26.59 -13.69 -19.22
CA LEU A 155 26.42 -13.36 -17.81
C LEU A 155 25.19 -12.51 -17.52
N VAL A 156 24.71 -11.75 -18.50
CA VAL A 156 23.71 -10.70 -18.29
C VAL A 156 22.43 -10.98 -19.08
N GLU A 157 21.30 -10.99 -18.39
CA GLU A 157 19.97 -10.93 -19.00
C GLU A 157 19.64 -9.47 -19.34
N ILE A 158 19.26 -9.18 -20.59
CA ILE A 158 18.73 -7.86 -20.96
C ILE A 158 17.22 -7.85 -20.72
N ALA A 159 16.77 -6.92 -19.89
CA ALA A 159 15.38 -6.67 -19.55
C ALA A 159 14.87 -5.38 -20.21
N SER A 160 13.55 -5.27 -20.38
CA SER A 160 12.91 -4.01 -20.76
C SER A 160 12.77 -3.10 -19.54
N HIS A 161 12.99 -1.81 -19.74
CA HIS A 161 12.61 -0.75 -18.80
C HIS A 161 11.58 0.20 -19.44
N SER A 162 10.61 -0.37 -20.16
CA SER A 162 9.70 0.30 -21.12
C SER A 162 10.40 0.79 -22.39
N PHE A 163 9.63 1.30 -23.35
CA PHE A 163 10.17 1.96 -24.52
C PHE A 163 10.44 3.44 -24.21
N ASN A 164 9.41 4.24 -23.92
CA ASN A 164 9.47 5.65 -23.61
C ASN A 164 8.55 6.05 -22.43
N ALA A 165 8.34 5.17 -21.45
CA ALA A 165 7.52 5.48 -20.27
C ALA A 165 8.35 5.80 -19.01
N HIS A 166 9.67 5.96 -19.14
CA HIS A 166 10.55 6.40 -18.06
C HIS A 166 10.53 7.93 -17.88
N HIS A 167 9.35 8.51 -17.70
CA HIS A 167 9.15 9.93 -17.42
C HIS A 167 7.83 10.17 -16.69
N GLY A 168 7.67 11.38 -16.19
CA GLY A 168 6.41 11.87 -15.64
C GLY A 168 5.45 12.31 -16.74
N ILE A 169 4.15 12.10 -16.55
CA ILE A 169 3.08 12.72 -17.35
C ILE A 169 2.17 13.53 -16.44
N VAL A 170 1.57 14.59 -16.99
CA VAL A 170 0.60 15.43 -16.28
C VAL A 170 -0.57 14.57 -15.81
N ALA A 171 -0.86 14.64 -14.52
CA ALA A 171 -1.70 13.67 -13.83
C ALA A 171 -2.87 14.27 -13.07
N ASN A 172 -3.01 15.60 -13.13
CA ASN A 172 -4.12 16.36 -12.56
C ASN A 172 -4.14 17.79 -13.13
N PRO A 173 -5.24 18.54 -12.93
CA PRO A 173 -5.40 19.93 -13.40
C PRO A 173 -4.29 20.88 -12.98
N GLN A 174 -3.65 20.65 -11.82
CA GLN A 174 -2.58 21.50 -11.31
C GLN A 174 -1.22 21.24 -11.96
N GLY A 175 -1.13 20.29 -12.90
CA GLY A 175 0.10 20.06 -13.66
C GLY A 175 1.11 19.13 -12.99
N ASN A 176 0.74 18.36 -11.96
CA ASN A 176 1.70 17.43 -11.37
C ASN A 176 2.07 16.31 -12.33
N GLU A 177 3.33 15.90 -12.28
CA GLU A 177 3.80 14.74 -13.01
C GLU A 177 3.90 13.49 -12.13
N GLN A 178 3.43 12.37 -12.70
CA GLN A 178 3.47 11.01 -12.15
C GLN A 178 3.90 9.99 -13.20
N SER A 179 4.28 8.78 -12.78
CA SER A 179 4.75 7.72 -13.67
C SER A 179 3.81 7.50 -14.86
N ALA A 180 4.35 7.56 -16.09
CA ALA A 180 3.60 7.32 -17.32
C ALA A 180 2.96 5.93 -17.38
N ILE A 181 3.51 4.94 -16.65
CA ILE A 181 3.00 3.56 -16.65
C ILE A 181 1.66 3.46 -15.93
N THR A 182 1.49 4.10 -14.78
CA THR A 182 0.33 3.88 -13.88
C THR A 182 -0.74 4.95 -13.97
N THR A 183 -0.44 6.06 -14.64
CA THR A 183 -1.21 7.30 -14.57
C THR A 183 -2.05 7.48 -15.83
N ARG A 184 -3.29 7.97 -15.67
CA ARG A 184 -4.10 8.50 -16.77
C ARG A 184 -3.66 9.93 -17.03
N LEU A 185 -3.31 10.23 -18.27
CA LEU A 185 -2.90 11.58 -18.66
C LEU A 185 -4.04 12.57 -18.42
N TYR A 186 -3.75 13.72 -17.82
CA TYR A 186 -4.67 14.86 -17.81
C TYR A 186 -4.32 15.82 -18.96
N SER A 187 -5.30 16.14 -19.81
CA SER A 187 -5.16 17.13 -20.88
C SER A 187 -5.61 18.50 -20.39
N SER A 188 -4.69 19.46 -20.32
CA SER A 188 -5.04 20.86 -20.03
C SER A 188 -5.78 21.53 -21.19
N GLU A 189 -5.66 21.02 -22.42
CA GLU A 189 -6.37 21.56 -23.59
C GLU A 189 -7.86 21.20 -23.57
N TYR A 190 -8.19 19.98 -23.12
CA TYR A 190 -9.55 19.45 -23.09
C TYR A 190 -10.17 19.42 -21.69
N GLU A 191 -9.39 19.78 -20.67
CA GLU A 191 -9.77 19.72 -19.25
C GLU A 191 -10.34 18.36 -18.83
N GLU A 192 -9.76 17.29 -19.39
CA GLU A 192 -10.24 15.92 -19.18
C GLU A 192 -9.10 14.93 -18.92
N TYR A 193 -9.43 13.87 -18.19
CA TYR A 193 -8.57 12.72 -18.00
C TYR A 193 -8.68 11.74 -19.18
N GLU A 194 -7.56 11.13 -19.53
CA GLU A 194 -7.47 10.01 -20.47
C GLU A 194 -8.44 8.89 -20.07
N LYS A 195 -9.17 8.37 -21.06
CA LYS A 195 -10.18 7.34 -20.85
C LYS A 195 -9.54 5.98 -20.58
N ASP A 196 -10.28 5.09 -19.93
CA ASP A 196 -9.79 3.75 -19.54
C ASP A 196 -9.29 2.95 -20.76
N GLU A 197 -9.98 3.03 -21.90
CA GLU A 197 -9.59 2.37 -23.14
C GLU A 197 -8.32 2.96 -23.77
N GLU A 198 -8.15 4.27 -23.69
CA GLU A 198 -7.00 5.00 -24.23
C GLU A 198 -5.75 4.71 -23.41
N TYR A 199 -5.87 4.79 -22.08
CA TYR A 199 -4.83 4.39 -21.14
C TYR A 199 -4.37 2.96 -21.41
N ARG A 200 -5.32 2.01 -21.49
CA ARG A 200 -5.01 0.60 -21.74
C ARG A 200 -4.29 0.42 -23.07
N LYS A 201 -4.77 1.05 -24.15
CA LYS A 201 -4.14 1.00 -25.46
C LYS A 201 -2.71 1.54 -25.42
N ARG A 202 -2.49 2.68 -24.77
CA ARG A 202 -1.17 3.32 -24.63
C ARG A 202 -0.18 2.38 -23.93
N ILE A 203 -0.56 1.78 -22.80
CA ILE A 203 0.32 0.87 -22.05
C ILE A 203 0.63 -0.41 -22.83
N PHE A 204 -0.34 -0.98 -23.56
CA PHE A 204 -0.09 -2.16 -24.39
C PHE A 204 0.89 -1.88 -25.54
N GLN A 205 0.68 -0.78 -26.26
CA GLN A 205 1.54 -0.37 -27.37
C GLN A 205 2.96 -0.04 -26.90
N GLU A 206 3.08 0.60 -25.74
CA GLU A 206 4.34 0.97 -25.11
C GLU A 206 5.22 -0.26 -24.81
N LEU A 207 4.64 -1.31 -24.21
CA LEU A 207 5.39 -2.53 -23.85
C LEU A 207 5.65 -3.45 -25.06
N GLU A 208 4.71 -3.51 -26.02
CA GLU A 208 4.92 -4.23 -27.27
C GLU A 208 6.09 -3.64 -28.06
N LYS A 209 6.12 -2.31 -28.21
CA LYS A 209 7.20 -1.60 -28.90
C LYS A 209 8.57 -1.86 -28.27
N SER A 210 8.65 -1.84 -26.94
CA SER A 210 9.90 -2.17 -26.22
C SER A 210 10.36 -3.60 -26.50
N SER A 211 9.43 -4.56 -26.46
CA SER A 211 9.71 -5.98 -26.73
C SER A 211 10.17 -6.22 -28.17
N GLU A 212 9.57 -5.54 -29.15
CA GLU A 212 9.96 -5.62 -30.55
C GLU A 212 11.33 -5.00 -30.83
N GLN A 213 11.62 -3.85 -30.22
CA GLN A 213 12.92 -3.21 -30.37
C GLN A 213 14.06 -4.12 -29.85
N LEU A 214 13.87 -4.72 -28.67
CA LEU A 214 14.85 -5.66 -28.11
C LEU A 214 14.96 -6.95 -28.94
N LEU A 215 13.86 -7.44 -29.51
CA LEU A 215 13.89 -8.56 -30.47
C LEU A 215 14.73 -8.23 -31.70
N GLN A 216 14.54 -7.06 -32.30
CA GLN A 216 15.33 -6.63 -33.47
C GLN A 216 16.81 -6.46 -33.13
N MET A 217 17.12 -5.92 -31.93
CA MET A 217 18.49 -5.65 -31.51
C MET A 217 19.28 -6.92 -31.14
N LEU A 218 18.62 -7.88 -30.48
CA LEU A 218 19.25 -9.04 -29.82
C LEU A 218 18.87 -10.40 -30.42
N GLY A 219 17.91 -10.44 -31.34
CA GLY A 219 17.37 -11.69 -31.93
C GLY A 219 16.45 -12.49 -30.99
N LYS A 220 16.15 -11.97 -29.80
CA LYS A 220 15.25 -12.61 -28.82
C LYS A 220 14.41 -11.55 -28.10
N ARG A 221 13.14 -11.87 -27.81
CA ARG A 221 12.30 -11.01 -26.97
C ARG A 221 12.80 -11.02 -25.52
N PRO A 222 12.69 -9.89 -24.81
CA PRO A 222 12.95 -9.84 -23.38
C PRO A 222 11.95 -10.74 -22.64
N ARG A 223 12.39 -11.32 -21.52
CA ARG A 223 11.52 -12.13 -20.63
C ARG A 223 11.15 -11.40 -19.35
N VAL A 224 11.79 -10.25 -19.11
CA VAL A 224 11.72 -9.49 -17.87
C VAL A 224 11.35 -8.04 -18.18
N MET A 225 10.37 -7.51 -17.45
CA MET A 225 10.01 -6.10 -17.40
C MET A 225 10.40 -5.51 -16.04
N VAL A 226 11.23 -4.48 -16.04
CA VAL A 226 11.50 -3.68 -14.84
C VAL A 226 10.68 -2.40 -14.92
N TRP A 227 9.92 -2.10 -13.88
CA TRP A 227 9.00 -0.95 -13.88
C TRP A 227 9.73 0.36 -13.58
N PRO A 228 9.66 1.38 -14.46
CA PRO A 228 10.12 2.74 -14.13
C PRO A 228 9.56 3.22 -12.80
N TYR A 229 10.43 3.79 -11.96
CA TYR A 229 10.10 4.23 -10.59
C TYR A 229 9.58 3.11 -9.66
N GLY A 230 9.64 1.84 -10.10
CA GLY A 230 9.00 0.72 -9.42
C GLY A 230 7.47 0.70 -9.54
N GLU A 231 6.86 1.54 -10.36
CA GLU A 231 5.40 1.74 -10.39
C GLU A 231 4.74 0.85 -11.45
N TYR A 232 3.72 0.07 -11.05
CA TYR A 232 2.91 -0.76 -11.95
C TYR A 232 1.48 -0.92 -11.44
N ASN A 233 0.62 -1.44 -12.31
CA ASN A 233 -0.72 -1.89 -11.97
C ASN A 233 -1.12 -3.14 -12.75
N ALA A 234 -2.31 -3.69 -12.49
CA ALA A 234 -2.77 -4.93 -13.14
C ALA A 234 -2.81 -4.83 -14.69
N ILE A 235 -3.15 -3.65 -15.24
CA ILE A 235 -3.19 -3.42 -16.70
C ILE A 235 -1.77 -3.48 -17.28
N ALA A 236 -0.80 -2.85 -16.61
CA ALA A 236 0.60 -2.90 -17.02
C ALA A 236 1.17 -4.33 -16.92
N LEU A 237 0.85 -5.08 -15.86
CA LEU A 237 1.27 -6.49 -15.73
C LEU A 237 0.72 -7.35 -16.88
N GLU A 238 -0.55 -7.14 -17.23
CA GLU A 238 -1.19 -7.84 -18.35
C GLU A 238 -0.50 -7.49 -19.69
N ALA A 239 -0.25 -6.21 -19.93
CA ALA A 239 0.47 -5.73 -21.11
C ALA A 239 1.89 -6.34 -21.20
N ALA A 240 2.64 -6.38 -20.09
CA ALA A 240 3.98 -6.98 -20.05
C ALA A 240 3.94 -8.46 -20.39
N LYS A 241 3.00 -9.22 -19.82
CA LYS A 241 2.80 -10.63 -20.13
C LYS A 241 2.48 -10.84 -21.61
N ASN A 242 1.61 -10.03 -22.21
CA ASN A 242 1.27 -10.10 -23.64
C ASN A 242 2.47 -9.75 -24.54
N ALA A 243 3.34 -8.84 -24.10
CA ALA A 243 4.58 -8.51 -24.78
C ALA A 243 5.71 -9.56 -24.59
N GLY A 244 5.43 -10.69 -23.91
CA GLY A 244 6.38 -11.78 -23.68
C GLY A 244 7.26 -11.62 -22.43
N MET A 245 6.92 -10.70 -21.53
CA MET A 245 7.65 -10.37 -20.30
C MET A 245 6.84 -10.74 -19.04
N PRO A 246 6.61 -12.04 -18.76
CA PRO A 246 5.79 -12.48 -17.62
C PRO A 246 6.49 -12.32 -16.27
N LEU A 247 7.82 -12.16 -16.26
CA LEU A 247 8.57 -11.83 -15.04
C LEU A 247 8.66 -10.31 -14.94
N THR A 248 8.24 -9.75 -13.81
CA THR A 248 8.33 -8.30 -13.62
C THR A 248 8.96 -7.92 -12.28
N MET A 249 9.36 -6.67 -12.15
CA MET A 249 10.20 -6.20 -11.04
C MET A 249 9.80 -4.77 -10.63
N GLY A 250 9.33 -4.61 -9.39
CA GLY A 250 9.02 -3.31 -8.75
C GLY A 250 10.12 -2.87 -7.78
N LEU A 251 9.85 -1.89 -6.90
CA LEU A 251 10.84 -1.36 -5.92
C LEU A 251 10.42 -1.50 -4.45
N ASN A 252 9.62 -2.50 -4.11
CA ASN A 252 9.33 -2.78 -2.70
C ASN A 252 10.50 -3.50 -2.03
N ASP A 253 10.75 -3.15 -0.77
CA ASP A 253 11.66 -3.90 0.08
C ASP A 253 11.07 -5.29 0.44
N GLY A 254 11.94 -6.24 0.77
CA GLY A 254 11.55 -7.56 1.28
C GLY A 254 12.11 -8.74 0.48
N ALA A 255 11.88 -9.95 1.02
CA ALA A 255 12.20 -11.19 0.33
C ALA A 255 11.10 -11.59 -0.65
N ASN A 256 11.51 -12.38 -1.64
CA ASN A 256 10.67 -12.99 -2.66
C ASN A 256 10.68 -14.50 -2.50
N THR A 257 9.63 -15.13 -3.00
CA THR A 257 9.49 -16.56 -3.23
C THR A 257 9.23 -16.80 -4.72
N LEU A 258 9.20 -18.06 -5.16
CA LEU A 258 8.84 -18.38 -6.55
C LEU A 258 7.44 -17.88 -6.94
N ALA A 259 6.53 -17.69 -5.98
CA ALA A 259 5.19 -17.16 -6.23
C ALA A 259 5.22 -15.65 -6.59
N ASP A 260 6.25 -14.93 -6.16
CA ASP A 260 6.43 -13.51 -6.43
C ASP A 260 7.06 -13.25 -7.82
N ALA A 261 7.33 -14.28 -8.63
CA ALA A 261 8.01 -14.13 -9.92
C ALA A 261 7.27 -13.22 -10.92
N ALA A 262 5.93 -13.17 -10.84
CA ALA A 262 5.12 -12.26 -11.64
C ALA A 262 5.42 -10.79 -11.31
N VAL A 263 5.77 -10.50 -10.06
CA VAL A 263 6.25 -9.19 -9.62
C VAL A 263 7.21 -9.29 -8.43
N MET A 264 8.50 -9.22 -8.72
CA MET A 264 9.53 -9.29 -7.69
C MET A 264 9.72 -7.95 -6.98
N LYS A 265 9.85 -8.04 -5.65
CA LYS A 265 10.31 -6.98 -4.75
C LYS A 265 11.81 -6.76 -4.93
N ARG A 266 12.26 -5.51 -4.94
CA ARG A 266 13.66 -5.13 -5.10
C ARG A 266 14.04 -4.07 -4.08
N MET A 267 15.15 -4.31 -3.39
CA MET A 267 15.74 -3.33 -2.52
C MET A 267 16.65 -2.43 -3.35
N ILE A 268 16.25 -1.17 -3.50
CA ILE A 268 17.03 -0.13 -4.17
C ILE A 268 18.21 0.31 -3.29
N MET A 269 19.42 0.28 -3.85
CA MET A 269 20.61 0.83 -3.19
C MET A 269 20.65 2.33 -3.42
N THR A 270 20.59 3.08 -2.31
CA THR A 270 20.58 4.55 -2.31
C THR A 270 21.59 5.07 -1.31
N ASP A 271 22.05 6.30 -1.53
CA ASP A 271 22.95 7.03 -0.64
C ASP A 271 24.26 6.26 -0.40
N ASP A 272 24.72 5.54 -1.42
CA ASP A 272 25.99 4.81 -1.44
C ASP A 272 26.32 4.07 -0.12
N PRO A 273 25.59 2.98 0.19
CA PRO A 273 25.79 2.32 1.46
C PRO A 273 27.20 1.75 1.57
N THR A 274 27.84 1.90 2.72
CA THR A 274 29.06 1.15 3.07
C THR A 274 28.76 -0.34 3.20
N ALA A 275 29.78 -1.19 3.27
CA ALA A 275 29.60 -2.63 3.49
C ALA A 275 28.77 -2.96 4.74
N GLU A 276 28.91 -2.19 5.82
CA GLU A 276 28.14 -2.36 7.06
C GLU A 276 26.66 -1.99 6.85
N ARG A 277 26.39 -0.84 6.21
CA ARG A 277 25.02 -0.42 5.91
C ARG A 277 24.35 -1.39 4.94
N PHE A 278 25.08 -1.85 3.93
CA PHE A 278 24.64 -2.87 2.99
C PHE A 278 24.29 -4.19 3.71
N ALA A 279 25.12 -4.63 4.66
CA ALA A 279 24.84 -5.80 5.48
C ALA A 279 23.53 -5.67 6.25
N THR A 280 23.28 -4.50 6.87
CA THR A 280 22.03 -4.21 7.57
C THR A 280 20.82 -4.23 6.63
N ILE A 281 20.94 -3.63 5.44
CA ILE A 281 19.86 -3.65 4.43
C ILE A 281 19.53 -5.09 4.02
N VAL A 282 20.54 -5.89 3.69
CA VAL A 282 20.37 -7.26 3.20
C VAL A 282 19.89 -8.23 4.28
N THR A 283 20.28 -8.03 5.54
CA THR A 283 19.90 -8.92 6.65
C THR A 283 18.54 -8.56 7.26
N LYS A 284 18.24 -7.28 7.42
CA LYS A 284 16.96 -6.81 8.00
C LYS A 284 15.86 -6.63 6.94
N LEU A 285 16.22 -6.67 5.65
CA LEU A 285 15.31 -6.45 4.53
C LEU A 285 14.51 -5.14 4.63
N ARG A 286 15.06 -4.14 5.34
CA ARG A 286 14.38 -2.88 5.72
C ARG A 286 12.99 -3.06 6.35
N THR A 287 12.74 -4.19 7.00
CA THR A 287 11.49 -4.49 7.72
C THR A 287 11.44 -3.80 9.09
N GLY A 288 10.24 -3.52 9.61
CA GLY A 288 10.04 -3.01 10.98
C GLY A 288 10.20 -1.49 11.16
N ARG A 289 9.93 -0.67 10.13
CA ARG A 289 9.95 0.79 10.28
C ARG A 289 8.79 1.25 11.17
N GLU A 290 9.13 1.99 12.22
CA GLU A 290 8.15 2.63 13.09
C GLU A 290 7.31 3.65 12.32
N LEU A 291 6.01 3.73 12.60
CA LEU A 291 5.14 4.73 12.00
C LEU A 291 5.03 5.91 12.96
N ARG A 292 5.13 7.09 12.38
CA ARG A 292 4.85 8.38 13.02
C ARG A 292 3.81 9.06 12.15
N VAL A 293 2.56 8.89 12.57
CA VAL A 293 1.37 9.25 11.79
C VAL A 293 0.88 10.63 12.20
N ALA A 294 0.66 11.51 11.24
CA ALA A 294 -0.13 12.72 11.41
C ALA A 294 -1.41 12.59 10.58
N HIS A 295 -2.56 12.82 11.20
CA HIS A 295 -3.81 12.93 10.46
C HIS A 295 -4.01 14.37 9.99
N VAL A 296 -4.31 14.54 8.71
CA VAL A 296 -4.44 15.85 8.05
C VAL A 296 -5.80 15.93 7.36
N ASP A 297 -6.59 16.91 7.78
CA ASP A 297 -7.88 17.21 7.17
C ASP A 297 -7.68 18.02 5.88
N MET A 298 -8.26 17.52 4.79
CA MET A 298 -8.28 18.23 3.52
C MET A 298 -9.18 19.47 3.60
N ASP A 299 -10.20 19.43 4.45
CA ASP A 299 -11.06 20.56 4.76
C ASP A 299 -10.29 21.76 5.32
N TYR A 300 -9.14 21.54 5.99
CA TYR A 300 -8.26 22.63 6.45
C TYR A 300 -7.36 23.19 5.34
N ILE A 301 -7.05 22.37 4.33
CA ILE A 301 -6.20 22.79 3.20
C ILE A 301 -7.03 23.55 2.16
N TYR A 302 -8.23 23.05 1.88
CA TYR A 302 -9.13 23.59 0.87
C TYR A 302 -9.54 25.03 1.19
N ASP A 303 -9.48 25.88 0.18
CA ASP A 303 -10.10 27.21 0.16
C ASP A 303 -10.79 27.42 -1.20
N GLU A 304 -11.81 28.28 -1.28
CA GLU A 304 -12.40 28.62 -2.59
C GLU A 304 -11.36 29.27 -3.51
N ASP A 305 -10.44 30.07 -2.96
CA ASP A 305 -9.29 30.62 -3.67
C ASP A 305 -8.17 29.57 -3.81
N GLU A 306 -7.74 29.33 -5.05
CA GLU A 306 -6.66 28.39 -5.36
C GLU A 306 -5.30 28.87 -4.84
N GLU A 307 -5.04 30.18 -4.83
CA GLU A 307 -3.80 30.72 -4.25
C GLU A 307 -3.77 30.51 -2.74
N GLN A 308 -4.92 30.65 -2.08
CA GLN A 308 -5.03 30.39 -0.64
C GLN A 308 -4.89 28.88 -0.35
N THR A 309 -5.48 28.01 -1.17
CA THR A 309 -5.27 26.56 -1.10
C THR A 309 -3.78 26.19 -1.20
N GLU A 310 -3.04 26.84 -2.11
CA GLU A 310 -1.61 26.61 -2.28
C GLU A 310 -0.78 27.08 -1.08
N LYS A 311 -1.13 28.23 -0.48
CA LYS A 311 -0.50 28.73 0.76
C LYS A 311 -0.75 27.76 1.92
N ASN A 312 -1.98 27.31 2.07
CA ASN A 312 -2.40 26.34 3.08
C ASN A 312 -1.61 25.03 2.94
N LEU A 313 -1.57 24.48 1.73
CA LEU A 313 -0.82 23.25 1.43
C LEU A 313 0.68 23.40 1.71
N SER A 314 1.28 24.52 1.30
CA SER A 314 2.70 24.79 1.55
C SER A 314 3.01 24.79 3.04
N ALA A 315 2.16 25.44 3.85
CA ALA A 315 2.30 25.44 5.30
C ALA A 315 2.19 24.03 5.90
N VAL A 316 1.23 23.21 5.43
CA VAL A 316 1.10 21.81 5.88
C VAL A 316 2.32 20.98 5.50
N VAL A 317 2.81 21.08 4.26
CA VAL A 317 4.00 20.32 3.81
C VAL A 317 5.23 20.67 4.65
N GLU A 318 5.47 21.96 4.90
CA GLU A 318 6.59 22.42 5.74
C GLU A 318 6.46 21.92 7.18
N ARG A 319 5.25 21.99 7.74
CA ARG A 319 4.96 21.53 9.09
C ARG A 319 5.15 20.02 9.24
N ILE A 320 4.59 19.22 8.34
CA ILE A 320 4.71 17.76 8.35
C ILE A 320 6.18 17.36 8.25
N LYS A 321 6.94 17.97 7.33
CA LYS A 321 8.39 17.76 7.23
C LYS A 321 9.11 18.08 8.55
N ALA A 322 8.79 19.22 9.16
CA ALA A 322 9.42 19.66 10.40
C ALA A 322 9.02 18.83 11.62
N SER A 323 7.83 18.21 11.61
CA SER A 323 7.32 17.40 12.72
C SER A 323 8.08 16.08 12.91
N GLY A 324 8.68 15.56 11.83
CA GLY A 324 9.26 14.22 11.79
C GLY A 324 8.25 13.08 11.63
N ALA A 325 6.99 13.40 11.30
CA ALA A 325 6.05 12.41 10.79
C ALA A 325 6.64 11.75 9.54
N ASN A 326 6.41 10.45 9.39
CA ASN A 326 6.82 9.68 8.22
C ASN A 326 5.63 9.09 7.45
N THR A 327 4.43 9.28 7.98
CA THR A 327 3.16 8.84 7.40
C THR A 327 2.10 9.89 7.67
N VAL A 328 1.30 10.19 6.66
CA VAL A 328 0.13 11.07 6.77
C VAL A 328 -1.12 10.25 6.45
N TYR A 329 -2.11 10.31 7.33
CA TYR A 329 -3.46 9.86 7.04
C TYR A 329 -4.22 11.09 6.53
N LEU A 330 -4.41 11.15 5.21
CA LEU A 330 -4.92 12.32 4.50
C LEU A 330 -6.39 12.08 4.16
N GLN A 331 -7.26 12.97 4.64
CA GLN A 331 -8.69 12.94 4.33
C GLN A 331 -8.91 13.03 2.80
N ALA A 332 -9.66 12.08 2.24
CA ALA A 332 -9.96 12.05 0.79
C ALA A 332 -11.41 12.46 0.47
N PHE A 333 -12.21 12.69 1.50
CA PHE A 333 -13.59 13.16 1.45
C PHE A 333 -13.71 14.54 2.09
N SER A 334 -14.83 15.21 1.85
CA SER A 334 -15.18 16.51 2.39
C SER A 334 -16.27 16.33 3.43
N ASP A 335 -16.03 16.86 4.62
CA ASP A 335 -16.92 16.85 5.79
C ASP A 335 -16.76 18.17 6.56
N PRO A 336 -17.20 19.31 5.98
CA PRO A 336 -17.01 20.63 6.59
C PRO A 336 -17.92 20.86 7.81
N ASP A 337 -19.00 20.09 7.97
CA ASP A 337 -19.87 20.16 9.15
C ASP A 337 -19.38 19.25 10.30
N GLY A 338 -18.41 18.37 10.02
CA GLY A 338 -17.74 17.52 11.01
C GLY A 338 -18.67 16.45 11.58
N ASP A 339 -19.71 16.05 10.83
CA ASP A 339 -20.65 15.03 11.27
C ASP A 339 -20.20 13.60 10.93
N GLY A 340 -19.02 13.47 10.30
CA GLY A 340 -18.38 12.20 10.00
C GLY A 340 -18.89 11.55 8.71
N ASN A 341 -19.71 12.26 7.93
CA ASN A 341 -20.25 11.74 6.67
C ASN A 341 -19.62 12.44 5.47
N ALA A 342 -19.25 11.67 4.44
CA ALA A 342 -18.78 12.26 3.19
C ALA A 342 -19.94 12.91 2.40
N ASP A 343 -19.95 14.23 2.35
CA ASP A 343 -20.83 15.03 1.49
C ASP A 343 -20.34 15.07 0.04
N LYS A 344 -19.02 15.20 -0.12
CA LYS A 344 -18.30 15.37 -1.39
C LYS A 344 -16.95 14.67 -1.33
N LEU A 345 -16.28 14.55 -2.46
CA LEU A 345 -14.95 13.94 -2.57
C LEU A 345 -13.92 14.92 -3.12
N TYR A 346 -12.64 14.67 -2.82
CA TYR A 346 -11.52 15.47 -3.31
C TYR A 346 -10.80 14.86 -4.52
N PHE A 347 -11.46 13.93 -5.22
CA PHE A 347 -10.92 13.25 -6.39
C PHE A 347 -12.01 12.94 -7.42
N PRO A 348 -11.64 12.80 -8.71
CA PRO A 348 -12.58 12.44 -9.77
C PRO A 348 -13.22 11.08 -9.47
N ASN A 349 -14.54 11.03 -9.50
CA ASN A 349 -15.32 9.84 -9.22
C ASN A 349 -16.69 9.91 -9.92
N ARG A 350 -17.35 8.76 -10.05
CA ARG A 350 -18.63 8.64 -10.78
C ARG A 350 -19.90 8.79 -9.92
N HIS A 351 -19.77 8.97 -8.60
CA HIS A 351 -20.87 8.76 -7.65
C HIS A 351 -21.26 9.97 -6.82
N LEU A 352 -20.29 10.68 -6.24
CA LEU A 352 -20.51 11.85 -5.39
C LEU A 352 -19.97 13.11 -6.06
N PRO A 353 -20.55 14.29 -5.75
CA PRO A 353 -19.99 15.55 -6.21
C PRO A 353 -18.53 15.68 -5.78
N MET A 354 -17.67 16.09 -6.71
CA MET A 354 -16.27 16.41 -6.41
C MET A 354 -16.19 17.86 -5.94
N ARG A 355 -15.69 18.10 -4.72
CA ARG A 355 -15.52 19.46 -4.18
C ARG A 355 -14.44 20.23 -4.92
N ARG A 356 -13.29 19.58 -5.15
CA ARG A 356 -12.20 19.98 -6.04
C ARG A 356 -11.32 18.76 -6.28
N ASP A 357 -10.73 18.65 -7.46
CA ASP A 357 -9.72 17.63 -7.74
C ASP A 357 -8.43 17.99 -7.01
N LEU A 358 -8.26 17.54 -5.76
CA LEU A 358 -7.23 18.05 -4.85
C LEU A 358 -6.44 16.95 -4.15
N PHE A 359 -7.02 15.77 -3.94
CA PHE A 359 -6.38 14.70 -3.19
C PHE A 359 -5.06 14.23 -3.83
N ASN A 360 -5.05 14.02 -5.15
CA ASN A 360 -3.82 13.62 -5.86
C ASN A 360 -2.74 14.71 -5.75
N TYR A 361 -3.13 15.99 -5.86
CA TYR A 361 -2.25 17.15 -5.73
C TYR A 361 -1.54 17.17 -4.39
N VAL A 362 -2.33 17.11 -3.31
CA VAL A 362 -1.84 17.20 -1.93
C VAL A 362 -1.02 15.96 -1.56
N SER A 363 -1.47 14.77 -1.95
CA SER A 363 -0.72 13.52 -1.72
C SER A 363 0.70 13.59 -2.31
N LEU A 364 0.82 14.04 -3.56
CA LEU A 364 2.12 14.19 -4.22
C LEU A 364 3.00 15.25 -3.56
N ARG A 365 2.43 16.40 -3.19
CA ARG A 365 3.16 17.49 -2.53
C ARG A 365 3.68 17.07 -1.16
N LEU A 366 2.90 16.33 -0.37
CA LEU A 366 3.34 15.75 0.89
C LEU A 366 4.46 14.73 0.67
N ARG A 367 4.28 13.77 -0.25
CA ARG A 367 5.28 12.74 -0.53
C ARG A 367 6.61 13.32 -1.00
N LYS A 368 6.59 14.27 -1.95
CA LYS A 368 7.81 14.87 -2.52
C LYS A 368 8.42 15.94 -1.60
N GLY A 369 7.59 16.73 -0.93
CA GLY A 369 8.04 17.86 -0.11
C GLY A 369 8.45 17.49 1.32
N ALA A 370 7.75 16.52 1.92
CA ALA A 370 7.94 16.10 3.31
C ALA A 370 8.51 14.68 3.47
N ASP A 371 8.71 13.93 2.38
CA ASP A 371 9.23 12.54 2.40
C ASP A 371 8.41 11.59 3.28
N VAL A 372 7.09 11.70 3.20
CA VAL A 372 6.13 10.89 3.97
C VAL A 372 5.38 9.91 3.07
N LYS A 373 4.92 8.81 3.66
CA LYS A 373 3.88 7.97 3.05
C LYS A 373 2.52 8.63 3.23
N VAL A 374 1.63 8.54 2.24
CA VAL A 374 0.26 9.05 2.36
C VAL A 374 -0.73 7.90 2.32
N TYR A 375 -1.63 7.83 3.29
CA TYR A 375 -2.78 6.92 3.28
C TYR A 375 -4.02 7.73 2.98
N ALA A 376 -4.82 7.30 2.02
CA ALA A 376 -6.13 7.87 1.76
C ALA A 376 -7.08 7.46 2.89
N TRP A 377 -7.47 8.43 3.72
CA TRP A 377 -8.49 8.23 4.73
C TRP A 377 -9.86 8.37 4.09
N MET A 378 -10.62 7.27 4.13
CA MET A 378 -11.87 7.08 3.40
C MET A 378 -12.95 6.48 4.30
N PRO A 379 -14.22 6.94 4.20
CA PRO A 379 -15.35 6.28 4.83
C PRO A 379 -15.51 4.86 4.30
N MET A 380 -16.02 3.96 5.13
CA MET A 380 -16.42 2.62 4.70
C MET A 380 -17.88 2.59 4.24
N MET A 381 -18.74 3.33 4.93
CA MET A 381 -20.20 3.21 4.89
C MET A 381 -20.90 4.58 4.90
N ALA A 382 -20.30 5.61 5.50
CA ALA A 382 -20.88 6.93 5.77
C ALA A 382 -20.80 7.87 4.55
N TYR A 383 -21.68 7.64 3.58
CA TYR A 383 -21.79 8.47 2.38
C TYR A 383 -23.17 9.12 2.32
N LYS A 384 -23.22 10.46 2.31
CA LYS A 384 -24.46 11.23 2.08
C LYS A 384 -24.74 11.26 0.57
N ALA A 385 -25.34 10.18 0.06
CA ALA A 385 -25.66 10.00 -1.35
C ALA A 385 -27.17 9.97 -1.60
N ASP A 386 -27.60 10.43 -2.77
CA ASP A 386 -28.99 10.27 -3.24
C ASP A 386 -29.21 8.84 -3.74
N VAL A 387 -29.39 7.92 -2.77
CA VAL A 387 -29.56 6.48 -3.01
C VAL A 387 -30.82 5.96 -2.29
N PRO A 388 -31.41 4.85 -2.76
CA PRO A 388 -32.64 4.33 -2.17
C PRO A 388 -32.53 4.04 -0.66
N LEU A 389 -33.55 4.39 0.12
CA LEU A 389 -33.60 4.20 1.59
C LEU A 389 -33.40 2.74 2.06
N LYS A 390 -33.54 1.76 1.16
CA LYS A 390 -33.29 0.33 1.42
C LYS A 390 -31.80 -0.02 1.45
N TRP A 391 -30.92 0.87 1.01
CA TRP A 391 -29.48 0.68 1.05
C TRP A 391 -28.90 0.99 2.43
N TYR A 392 -29.55 1.81 3.24
CA TYR A 392 -29.03 2.24 4.54
C TYR A 392 -29.27 1.19 5.63
N VAL A 393 -28.36 1.16 6.60
CA VAL A 393 -28.45 0.35 7.82
C VAL A 393 -29.77 0.64 8.54
N LYS A 394 -30.43 -0.42 9.02
CA LYS A 394 -31.61 -0.33 9.86
C LYS A 394 -31.29 -0.74 11.29
N GLU A 395 -31.92 -0.06 12.22
CA GLU A 395 -31.87 -0.31 13.65
C GLU A 395 -33.23 -0.82 14.12
N TRP A 396 -33.23 -1.81 14.99
CA TRP A 396 -34.46 -2.33 15.60
C TRP A 396 -34.95 -1.41 16.70
N ARG A 397 -36.10 -0.77 16.49
CA ARG A 397 -36.74 0.11 17.49
C ARG A 397 -38.24 -0.02 17.45
N ASP A 398 -38.88 0.05 18.61
CA ASP A 398 -40.35 0.01 18.74
C ASP A 398 -41.00 -1.24 18.10
N GLY A 399 -40.26 -2.35 18.03
CA GLY A 399 -40.72 -3.62 17.46
C GLY A 399 -40.62 -3.73 15.94
N GLU A 400 -39.94 -2.78 15.26
CA GLU A 400 -39.77 -2.81 13.81
C GLU A 400 -38.40 -2.27 13.34
N PRO A 401 -37.93 -2.65 12.13
CA PRO A 401 -36.75 -2.06 11.52
C PRO A 401 -36.99 -0.61 11.09
N GLN A 402 -36.21 0.33 11.64
CA GLN A 402 -36.24 1.75 11.27
C GLN A 402 -34.88 2.21 10.77
N LEU A 403 -34.78 3.41 10.17
CA LEU A 403 -33.46 3.99 9.85
C LEU A 403 -32.63 4.17 11.14
N SER A 404 -31.36 3.79 11.07
CA SER A 404 -30.37 4.00 12.14
C SER A 404 -30.36 5.45 12.60
N ARG A 405 -30.29 5.67 13.93
CA ARG A 405 -30.10 7.01 14.52
C ARG A 405 -28.63 7.35 14.81
N HIS A 406 -27.70 6.48 14.39
CA HIS A 406 -26.26 6.72 14.52
C HIS A 406 -25.84 8.03 13.81
N VAL A 407 -24.79 8.69 14.30
CA VAL A 407 -24.26 9.93 13.72
C VAL A 407 -23.82 9.74 12.26
N TYR A 408 -23.15 8.61 11.99
CA TYR A 408 -22.90 8.15 10.62
C TYR A 408 -24.16 7.64 9.91
N THR A 409 -24.44 8.24 8.76
CA THR A 409 -25.42 7.82 7.75
C THR A 409 -24.86 6.65 6.94
N ARG A 410 -24.90 5.45 7.53
CA ARG A 410 -24.21 4.26 7.03
C ARG A 410 -25.01 3.51 5.95
N LEU A 411 -24.39 3.28 4.80
CA LEU A 411 -24.81 2.31 3.80
C LEU A 411 -24.57 0.89 4.30
N SER A 412 -25.57 0.02 4.16
CA SER A 412 -25.54 -1.36 4.62
C SER A 412 -24.59 -2.21 3.77
N PRO A 413 -23.58 -2.87 4.38
CA PRO A 413 -22.70 -3.80 3.69
C PRO A 413 -23.42 -5.10 3.32
N PHE A 414 -24.68 -5.32 3.72
CA PHE A 414 -25.49 -6.44 3.27
C PHE A 414 -26.14 -6.17 1.91
N ASN A 415 -26.34 -4.89 1.55
CA ASN A 415 -26.89 -4.51 0.27
C ASN A 415 -25.82 -4.61 -0.85
N PRO A 416 -26.03 -5.42 -1.90
CA PRO A 416 -25.03 -5.62 -2.95
C PRO A 416 -24.79 -4.36 -3.79
N GLU A 417 -25.84 -3.57 -4.05
CA GLU A 417 -25.69 -2.33 -4.82
C GLU A 417 -24.94 -1.25 -4.02
N ALA A 418 -25.15 -1.17 -2.71
CA ALA A 418 -24.39 -0.30 -1.81
C ALA A 418 -22.91 -0.69 -1.75
N ARG A 419 -22.61 -2.00 -1.63
CA ARG A 419 -21.21 -2.49 -1.70
C ARG A 419 -20.56 -2.12 -3.03
N GLN A 420 -21.28 -2.26 -4.14
CA GLN A 420 -20.78 -1.90 -5.45
C GLN A 420 -20.53 -0.38 -5.56
N PHE A 421 -21.46 0.45 -5.12
CA PHE A 421 -21.34 1.91 -5.08
C PHE A 421 -20.08 2.35 -4.34
N VAL A 422 -19.85 1.84 -3.11
CA VAL A 422 -18.64 2.16 -2.35
C VAL A 422 -17.40 1.60 -3.05
N GLY A 423 -17.46 0.37 -3.56
CA GLY A 423 -16.36 -0.25 -4.30
C GLY A 423 -15.92 0.55 -5.53
N GLU A 424 -16.86 1.17 -6.23
CA GLU A 424 -16.60 2.03 -7.39
C GLU A 424 -16.00 3.39 -6.99
N ILE A 425 -16.36 3.95 -5.83
CA ILE A 425 -15.67 5.14 -5.28
C ILE A 425 -14.19 4.83 -4.97
N TYR A 426 -13.91 3.70 -4.31
CA TYR A 426 -12.53 3.27 -4.03
C TYR A 426 -11.75 2.95 -5.31
N GLU A 427 -12.42 2.37 -6.30
CA GLU A 427 -11.87 2.16 -7.63
C GLU A 427 -11.45 3.48 -8.29
N ASP A 428 -12.32 4.49 -8.28
CA ASP A 428 -12.06 5.80 -8.88
C ASP A 428 -10.93 6.56 -8.16
N LEU A 429 -10.86 6.49 -6.83
CA LEU A 429 -9.73 7.00 -6.05
C LEU A 429 -8.41 6.38 -6.53
N ALA A 430 -8.36 5.05 -6.64
CA ALA A 430 -7.15 4.32 -7.03
C ALA A 430 -6.72 4.61 -8.47
N LYS A 431 -7.70 4.85 -9.35
CA LYS A 431 -7.50 5.20 -10.76
C LYS A 431 -6.89 6.59 -10.95
N SER A 432 -7.33 7.56 -10.16
CA SER A 432 -7.06 8.99 -10.38
C SER A 432 -5.99 9.55 -9.44
N CYS A 433 -5.62 8.82 -8.39
CA CYS A 433 -4.71 9.31 -7.36
C CYS A 433 -3.56 8.34 -7.07
N ASP A 434 -2.44 8.87 -6.60
CA ASP A 434 -1.26 8.10 -6.17
C ASP A 434 -1.01 8.29 -4.67
N PHE A 435 -0.93 7.18 -3.95
CA PHE A 435 -0.81 7.13 -2.49
C PHE A 435 -0.27 5.76 -2.06
N ASN A 436 0.11 5.62 -0.79
CA ASN A 436 0.81 4.44 -0.27
C ASN A 436 -0.08 3.49 0.56
N GLY A 437 -1.28 3.92 0.95
CA GLY A 437 -2.21 3.08 1.69
C GLY A 437 -3.63 3.63 1.81
N ILE A 438 -4.49 2.88 2.48
CA ILE A 438 -5.86 3.26 2.82
C ILE A 438 -5.98 3.25 4.34
N LEU A 439 -6.55 4.30 4.91
CA LEU A 439 -7.13 4.25 6.24
C LEU A 439 -8.65 4.15 6.09
N PHE A 440 -9.20 3.02 6.52
CA PHE A 440 -10.64 2.85 6.66
C PHE A 440 -11.11 3.57 7.93
N HIS A 441 -12.07 4.47 7.77
CA HIS A 441 -12.66 5.25 8.85
C HIS A 441 -13.38 4.35 9.89
N ASP A 442 -13.69 4.91 11.06
CA ASP A 442 -14.33 4.23 12.19
C ASP A 442 -15.84 4.07 12.02
N ASP A 443 -16.41 4.59 10.94
CA ASP A 443 -17.82 4.44 10.54
C ASP A 443 -18.24 2.98 10.23
N GLY A 444 -17.27 2.08 10.06
CA GLY A 444 -17.47 0.63 9.99
C GLY A 444 -17.86 0.02 11.34
N ILE A 445 -18.96 0.47 11.93
CA ILE A 445 -19.52 -0.02 13.20
C ILE A 445 -20.94 -0.53 12.96
N LEU A 446 -21.37 -1.55 13.70
CA LEU A 446 -22.77 -1.98 13.78
C LEU A 446 -23.11 -2.33 15.22
N SER A 447 -24.16 -1.71 15.77
CA SER A 447 -24.60 -1.99 17.14
C SER A 447 -25.21 -3.38 17.28
N ASP A 448 -25.52 -3.79 18.51
CA ASP A 448 -26.29 -4.99 18.80
C ASP A 448 -27.76 -4.86 18.35
N PHE A 449 -28.22 -3.68 17.93
CA PHE A 449 -29.56 -3.48 17.33
C PHE A 449 -29.52 -3.36 15.81
N GLU A 450 -28.35 -3.53 15.19
CA GLU A 450 -28.08 -3.30 13.77
C GLU A 450 -27.24 -4.43 13.14
N ASP A 451 -27.28 -4.67 11.84
CA ASP A 451 -28.23 -4.16 10.86
C ASP A 451 -29.43 -5.12 10.79
N VAL A 452 -30.64 -4.59 10.92
CA VAL A 452 -31.90 -5.36 10.82
C VAL A 452 -32.66 -5.08 9.53
N SER A 453 -31.96 -4.58 8.49
CA SER A 453 -32.54 -4.46 7.16
C SER A 453 -33.00 -5.83 6.64
N PRO A 454 -34.03 -5.90 5.76
CA PRO A 454 -34.52 -7.18 5.25
C PRO A 454 -33.41 -8.06 4.65
N LEU A 455 -32.45 -7.46 3.94
CA LEU A 455 -31.30 -8.18 3.39
C LEU A 455 -30.35 -8.70 4.48
N ALA A 456 -30.11 -7.91 5.53
CA ALA A 456 -29.26 -8.33 6.64
C ALA A 456 -29.88 -9.49 7.44
N MET A 457 -31.19 -9.45 7.69
CA MET A 457 -31.90 -10.53 8.38
C MET A 457 -31.99 -11.79 7.52
N GLU A 458 -32.23 -11.65 6.22
CA GLU A 458 -32.19 -12.78 5.28
C GLU A 458 -30.79 -13.42 5.25
N PHE A 459 -29.74 -12.61 5.18
CA PHE A 459 -28.36 -13.10 5.18
C PHE A 459 -28.02 -13.80 6.50
N THR A 460 -28.42 -13.21 7.62
CA THR A 460 -28.26 -13.78 8.98
C THR A 460 -28.87 -15.16 9.08
N HIS A 461 -30.07 -15.36 8.53
CA HIS A 461 -30.72 -16.67 8.56
C HIS A 461 -30.11 -17.66 7.55
N LYS A 462 -30.05 -17.26 6.27
CA LYS A 462 -29.73 -18.18 5.17
C LYS A 462 -28.24 -18.51 5.07
N VAL A 463 -27.37 -17.58 5.44
CA VAL A 463 -25.91 -17.73 5.30
C VAL A 463 -25.26 -18.08 6.62
N TRP A 464 -25.66 -17.42 7.72
CA TRP A 464 -25.05 -17.68 9.04
C TRP A 464 -25.79 -18.75 9.86
N GLY A 465 -26.96 -19.19 9.42
CA GLY A 465 -27.74 -20.22 10.11
C GLY A 465 -28.26 -19.78 11.48
N LEU A 466 -28.34 -18.47 11.72
CA LEU A 466 -28.90 -17.89 12.94
C LEU A 466 -30.44 -17.77 12.82
N PRO A 467 -31.16 -17.53 13.93
CA PRO A 467 -32.59 -17.28 13.88
C PRO A 467 -32.94 -16.13 12.92
N ALA A 468 -34.09 -16.24 12.24
CA ALA A 468 -34.55 -15.22 11.28
C ALA A 468 -35.14 -13.98 11.95
N GLU A 469 -35.56 -14.08 13.21
CA GLU A 469 -36.23 -13.01 13.95
C GLU A 469 -35.26 -12.34 14.92
N PHE A 470 -35.31 -11.00 14.98
CA PHE A 470 -34.45 -10.20 15.86
C PHE A 470 -34.51 -10.64 17.33
N ASP A 471 -35.72 -10.81 17.87
CA ASP A 471 -35.94 -11.19 19.27
C ASP A 471 -35.35 -12.57 19.60
N ALA A 472 -35.33 -13.48 18.62
CA ALA A 472 -34.75 -14.81 18.79
C ALA A 472 -33.22 -14.74 18.84
N ILE A 473 -32.58 -13.89 18.02
CA ILE A 473 -31.14 -13.60 18.12
C ILE A 473 -30.82 -12.95 19.49
N HIS A 474 -31.71 -12.08 19.98
CA HIS A 474 -31.53 -11.36 21.25
C HIS A 474 -31.87 -12.15 22.51
N SER A 475 -32.42 -13.36 22.36
CA SER A 475 -32.85 -14.21 23.48
C SER A 475 -31.73 -14.67 24.41
N SER A 476 -30.47 -14.63 23.96
CA SER A 476 -29.31 -14.97 24.78
C SER A 476 -28.06 -14.18 24.39
N SER A 477 -27.13 -14.00 25.33
CA SER A 477 -25.83 -13.37 25.05
C SER A 477 -24.98 -14.16 24.06
N GLU A 478 -25.07 -15.50 24.08
CA GLU A 478 -24.34 -16.35 23.14
C GLU A 478 -24.75 -16.08 21.68
N LEU A 479 -26.05 -15.97 21.41
CA LEU A 479 -26.56 -15.67 20.07
C LEU A 479 -26.22 -14.24 19.63
N ARG A 480 -26.31 -13.24 20.52
CA ARG A 480 -25.91 -11.87 20.21
C ARG A 480 -24.43 -11.76 19.89
N LEU A 481 -23.56 -12.34 20.72
CA LEU A 481 -22.12 -12.33 20.47
C LEU A 481 -21.78 -13.06 19.17
N ARG A 482 -22.40 -14.21 18.90
CA ARG A 482 -22.18 -14.95 17.65
C ARG A 482 -22.61 -14.14 16.43
N TRP A 483 -23.75 -13.45 16.50
CA TRP A 483 -24.21 -12.55 15.45
C TRP A 483 -23.23 -11.38 15.25
N ALA A 484 -22.74 -10.80 16.34
CA ALA A 484 -21.74 -9.74 16.30
C ALA A 484 -20.42 -10.18 15.65
N GLN A 485 -19.91 -11.36 16.00
CA GLN A 485 -18.69 -11.93 15.39
C GLN A 485 -18.85 -12.13 13.88
N TYR A 486 -20.02 -12.56 13.41
CA TYR A 486 -20.31 -12.63 11.99
C TYR A 486 -20.34 -11.25 11.32
N LYS A 487 -20.91 -10.24 11.98
CA LYS A 487 -20.84 -8.84 11.50
C LYS A 487 -19.40 -8.34 11.44
N THR A 488 -18.58 -8.60 12.46
CA THR A 488 -17.16 -8.21 12.51
C THR A 488 -16.38 -8.80 11.33
N GLU A 489 -16.53 -10.11 11.08
CA GLU A 489 -15.90 -10.79 9.95
C GLU A 489 -16.41 -10.27 8.59
N LEU A 490 -17.72 -9.99 8.46
CA LEU A 490 -18.28 -9.38 7.26
C LEU A 490 -17.65 -8.01 6.97
N MET A 491 -17.37 -7.20 8.01
CA MET A 491 -16.73 -5.89 7.81
C MET A 491 -15.28 -6.06 7.32
N GLY A 492 -14.56 -7.03 7.87
CA GLY A 492 -13.23 -7.41 7.38
C GLY A 492 -13.26 -7.79 5.90
N GLN A 493 -14.19 -8.68 5.51
CA GLN A 493 -14.36 -9.11 4.13
C GLN A 493 -14.80 -7.97 3.20
N PHE A 494 -15.63 -7.05 3.67
CA PHE A 494 -16.01 -5.87 2.90
C PHE A 494 -14.80 -4.97 2.65
N THR A 495 -13.97 -4.70 3.65
CA THR A 495 -12.72 -3.95 3.44
C THR A 495 -11.70 -4.69 2.59
N ASP A 496 -11.66 -6.03 2.61
CA ASP A 496 -10.82 -6.81 1.68
C ASP A 496 -11.30 -6.60 0.23
N TYR A 497 -12.62 -6.58 0.00
CA TYR A 497 -13.21 -6.27 -1.30
C TYR A 497 -12.81 -4.87 -1.78
N LEU A 498 -12.94 -3.84 -0.92
CA LEU A 498 -12.52 -2.47 -1.25
C LEU A 498 -11.02 -2.38 -1.50
N THR A 499 -10.21 -3.05 -0.69
CA THR A 499 -8.76 -3.13 -0.84
C THR A 499 -8.39 -3.76 -2.18
N ASN A 500 -9.07 -4.82 -2.61
CA ASN A 500 -8.81 -5.48 -3.88
C ASN A 500 -9.17 -4.59 -5.08
N LYS A 501 -10.23 -3.78 -4.98
CA LYS A 501 -10.56 -2.75 -5.97
C LYS A 501 -9.41 -1.75 -6.13
N VAL A 502 -8.83 -1.29 -5.02
CA VAL A 502 -7.69 -0.37 -5.06
C VAL A 502 -6.42 -1.06 -5.56
N ARG A 503 -6.11 -2.27 -5.08
CA ARG A 503 -4.91 -3.03 -5.45
C ARG A 503 -4.86 -3.39 -6.94
N PHE A 504 -5.98 -3.40 -7.65
CA PHE A 504 -5.98 -3.53 -9.10
C PHE A 504 -5.17 -2.40 -9.77
N TYR A 505 -5.34 -1.16 -9.30
CA TYR A 505 -4.64 0.02 -9.81
C TYR A 505 -3.37 0.38 -9.01
N ARG A 506 -3.33 0.02 -7.72
CA ARG A 506 -2.24 0.33 -6.78
C ARG A 506 -1.85 -0.91 -5.96
N PRO A 507 -1.16 -1.90 -6.55
CA PRO A 507 -0.96 -3.23 -5.94
C PRO A 507 -0.26 -3.24 -4.57
N TYR A 508 0.49 -2.18 -4.27
CA TYR A 508 1.34 -2.09 -3.09
C TYR A 508 0.68 -1.48 -1.87
N ILE A 509 -0.56 -1.00 -2.01
CA ILE A 509 -1.21 -0.27 -0.94
C ILE A 509 -1.29 -1.11 0.34
N LYS A 510 -0.93 -0.44 1.43
CA LYS A 510 -1.12 -0.92 2.79
C LYS A 510 -2.48 -0.52 3.32
N THR A 511 -3.01 -1.29 4.25
CA THR A 511 -4.31 -1.00 4.87
C THR A 511 -4.17 -0.71 6.36
N ALA A 512 -4.86 0.31 6.82
CA ALA A 512 -5.10 0.60 8.22
C ALA A 512 -6.61 0.75 8.41
N ARG A 513 -7.10 0.49 9.62
CA ARG A 513 -8.50 0.78 9.98
C ARG A 513 -8.56 1.34 11.40
N ASN A 514 -9.33 2.40 11.58
CA ASN A 514 -9.62 2.93 12.90
C ASN A 514 -10.36 1.89 13.74
N PHE A 515 -9.93 1.77 14.99
CA PHE A 515 -10.39 0.75 15.93
C PHE A 515 -10.71 1.42 17.25
N TYR A 516 -11.97 1.29 17.68
CA TYR A 516 -12.39 1.84 18.96
C TYR A 516 -11.63 1.18 20.11
N SER A 517 -11.35 1.94 21.16
CA SER A 517 -10.55 1.44 22.28
C SER A 517 -11.27 0.35 23.09
N LEU A 518 -12.61 0.44 23.19
CA LEU A 518 -13.40 -0.40 24.09
C LEU A 518 -13.37 -1.88 23.71
N PRO A 519 -13.52 -2.29 22.43
CA PRO A 519 -13.35 -3.70 22.03
C PRO A 519 -11.99 -4.32 22.35
N LEU A 520 -10.94 -3.53 22.57
CA LEU A 520 -9.66 -4.02 23.07
C LEU A 520 -9.67 -4.20 24.59
N LEU A 521 -10.16 -3.21 25.33
CA LEU A 521 -10.17 -3.23 26.80
C LEU A 521 -11.20 -4.24 27.35
N LYS A 522 -12.34 -4.34 26.68
CA LYS A 522 -13.52 -5.13 27.06
C LYS A 522 -14.03 -5.91 25.85
N PRO A 523 -13.42 -7.07 25.51
CA PRO A 523 -13.73 -7.80 24.27
C PRO A 523 -15.20 -8.17 24.04
N TYR A 524 -16.02 -8.27 25.11
CA TYR A 524 -17.46 -8.50 24.99
C TYR A 524 -18.21 -7.33 24.32
N SER A 525 -17.61 -6.13 24.26
CA SER A 525 -18.18 -4.99 23.53
C SER A 525 -18.18 -5.18 22.02
N GLU A 526 -17.56 -6.24 21.50
CA GLU A 526 -17.77 -6.68 20.11
C GLU A 526 -19.27 -6.77 19.79
N GLU A 527 -20.13 -7.13 20.76
CA GLU A 527 -21.59 -7.20 20.60
C GLU A 527 -22.19 -5.94 19.96
N TRP A 528 -21.73 -4.75 20.34
CA TRP A 528 -22.27 -3.47 19.88
C TRP A 528 -21.27 -2.59 19.11
N TYR A 529 -20.07 -3.09 18.83
CA TYR A 529 -19.12 -2.43 17.93
C TYR A 529 -18.92 -3.18 16.62
N ALA A 530 -19.16 -4.50 16.57
CA ALA A 530 -18.76 -5.35 15.45
C ALA A 530 -17.27 -5.16 15.07
N GLN A 531 -16.42 -5.03 16.11
CA GLN A 531 -14.97 -4.90 15.99
C GLN A 531 -14.28 -5.84 16.97
N SER A 532 -13.20 -6.48 16.55
CA SER A 532 -12.34 -7.26 17.43
C SER A 532 -10.90 -7.29 16.93
N LEU A 533 -9.94 -7.23 17.87
CA LEU A 533 -8.52 -7.22 17.53
C LEU A 533 -8.08 -8.42 16.68
N PRO A 534 -8.51 -9.68 16.96
CA PRO A 534 -8.12 -10.82 16.13
C PRO A 534 -8.55 -10.69 14.67
N THR A 535 -9.77 -10.23 14.41
CA THR A 535 -10.26 -10.00 13.04
C THR A 535 -9.50 -8.85 12.38
N PHE A 536 -9.25 -7.76 13.10
CA PHE A 536 -8.49 -6.64 12.56
C PHE A 536 -7.05 -7.03 12.19
N LEU A 537 -6.37 -7.82 13.04
CA LEU A 537 -5.03 -8.33 12.74
C LEU A 537 -4.99 -9.29 11.55
N LYS A 538 -6.11 -9.95 11.23
CA LYS A 538 -6.25 -10.81 10.05
C LYS A 538 -6.39 -9.99 8.76
N HIS A 539 -7.17 -8.91 8.77
CA HIS A 539 -7.57 -8.18 7.54
C HIS A 539 -6.69 -6.96 7.20
N TYR A 540 -6.08 -6.31 8.18
CA TYR A 540 -5.36 -5.03 7.94
C TYR A 540 -3.85 -5.15 8.11
N ASP A 541 -3.06 -4.38 7.37
CA ASP A 541 -1.62 -4.26 7.64
C ASP A 541 -1.36 -3.56 9.00
N TYR A 542 -2.22 -2.59 9.35
CA TYR A 542 -2.17 -1.85 10.62
C TYR A 542 -3.55 -1.73 11.28
N VAL A 543 -3.57 -1.63 12.59
CA VAL A 543 -4.77 -1.37 13.41
C VAL A 543 -4.57 -0.02 14.08
N ALA A 544 -5.36 0.98 13.74
CA ALA A 544 -5.25 2.33 14.28
C ALA A 544 -6.18 2.48 15.48
N VAL A 545 -5.69 2.15 16.69
CA VAL A 545 -6.49 2.27 17.90
C VAL A 545 -6.59 3.72 18.33
N GLU A 546 -7.81 4.18 18.58
CA GLU A 546 -8.12 5.50 19.12
C GLU A 546 -7.68 5.58 20.59
N ALA A 547 -6.39 5.84 20.81
CA ALA A 547 -5.76 5.96 22.11
C ALA A 547 -6.02 7.37 22.70
N MET A 548 -7.30 7.73 22.82
CA MET A 548 -7.78 9.09 23.09
C MET A 548 -8.48 9.15 24.45
N PRO A 549 -7.74 9.23 25.56
CA PRO A 549 -8.31 9.07 26.91
C PRO A 549 -9.30 10.17 27.31
N PHE A 550 -9.23 11.37 26.72
CA PHE A 550 -10.18 12.44 27.03
C PHE A 550 -11.48 12.31 26.21
N MET A 551 -11.40 11.75 25.00
CA MET A 551 -12.58 11.35 24.24
C MET A 551 -13.36 10.25 24.97
N GLU A 552 -12.63 9.29 25.54
CA GLU A 552 -13.15 8.13 26.29
C GLU A 552 -13.45 8.45 27.77
N GLU A 553 -13.27 9.70 28.21
CA GLU A 553 -13.51 10.15 29.59
C GLU A 553 -12.80 9.29 30.66
N ALA A 554 -11.60 8.81 30.35
CA ALA A 554 -10.83 7.98 31.25
C ALA A 554 -10.52 8.74 32.55
N GLU A 555 -10.96 8.19 33.69
CA GLU A 555 -10.70 8.77 35.02
C GLU A 555 -9.20 8.98 35.29
N ASN A 556 -8.38 8.02 34.81
CA ASN A 556 -6.93 8.08 34.87
C ASN A 556 -6.33 7.86 33.47
N PRO A 557 -6.08 8.92 32.68
CA PRO A 557 -5.60 8.82 31.31
C PRO A 557 -4.32 7.99 31.14
N LYS A 558 -3.38 8.07 32.10
CA LYS A 558 -2.10 7.35 32.03
C LYS A 558 -2.29 5.86 32.21
N GLN A 559 -3.06 5.48 33.23
CA GLN A 559 -3.34 4.08 33.51
C GLN A 559 -4.13 3.46 32.34
N TRP A 560 -5.12 4.18 31.83
CA TRP A 560 -5.93 3.73 30.69
C TRP A 560 -5.09 3.48 29.43
N LEU A 561 -4.17 4.40 29.08
CA LEU A 561 -3.23 4.19 27.98
C LEU A 561 -2.30 2.98 28.22
N ALA A 562 -1.85 2.78 29.46
CA ALA A 562 -1.02 1.63 29.80
C ALA A 562 -1.77 0.31 29.63
N GLU A 563 -3.03 0.26 30.03
CA GLU A 563 -3.92 -0.89 29.86
C GLU A 563 -4.13 -1.22 28.38
N LEU A 564 -4.27 -0.22 27.49
CA LEU A 564 -4.36 -0.48 26.04
C LEU A 564 -3.11 -1.18 25.49
N VAL A 565 -1.91 -0.72 25.87
CA VAL A 565 -0.65 -1.34 25.42
C VAL A 565 -0.53 -2.75 25.98
N GLU A 566 -0.85 -2.95 27.26
CA GLU A 566 -0.83 -4.26 27.90
C GLU A 566 -1.79 -5.25 27.22
N LYS A 567 -3.03 -4.84 26.97
CA LYS A 567 -4.05 -5.66 26.28
C LYS A 567 -3.63 -5.99 24.86
N THR A 568 -3.01 -5.05 24.14
CA THR A 568 -2.45 -5.31 22.82
C THR A 568 -1.35 -6.37 22.88
N ALA A 569 -0.43 -6.23 23.84
CA ALA A 569 0.71 -7.13 24.01
C ALA A 569 0.32 -8.59 24.35
N GLN A 570 -0.89 -8.82 24.86
CA GLN A 570 -1.42 -10.17 25.12
C GLN A 570 -1.61 -10.98 23.83
N THR A 571 -1.73 -10.33 22.67
CA THR A 571 -1.82 -10.99 21.36
C THR A 571 -0.45 -10.96 20.65
N PRO A 572 0.20 -12.11 20.40
CA PRO A 572 1.52 -12.16 19.78
C PRO A 572 1.57 -11.41 18.44
N GLY A 573 2.55 -10.51 18.28
CA GLY A 573 2.75 -9.71 17.07
C GLY A 573 1.76 -8.54 16.90
N ALA A 574 0.79 -8.35 17.80
CA ALA A 574 -0.18 -7.25 17.65
C ALA A 574 0.47 -5.86 17.79
N LEU A 575 1.46 -5.70 18.67
CA LEU A 575 2.21 -4.44 18.81
C LEU A 575 2.98 -4.04 17.54
N ASP A 576 3.30 -5.00 16.65
CA ASP A 576 3.97 -4.72 15.37
C ASP A 576 3.02 -4.16 14.31
N LYS A 577 1.71 -4.22 14.57
CA LYS A 577 0.66 -3.75 13.66
C LYS A 577 -0.19 -2.63 14.27
N MET A 578 -0.14 -2.46 15.59
CA MET A 578 -0.94 -1.46 16.30
C MET A 578 -0.32 -0.07 16.19
N VAL A 579 -1.10 0.89 15.68
CA VAL A 579 -0.84 2.33 15.69
C VAL A 579 -1.69 2.95 16.80
N PHE A 580 -1.04 3.51 17.82
CA PHE A 580 -1.74 4.17 18.91
C PHE A 580 -1.95 5.65 18.57
N GLU A 581 -3.20 6.06 18.37
CA GLU A 581 -3.53 7.41 17.92
C GLU A 581 -3.93 8.31 19.09
N LEU A 582 -3.04 9.25 19.42
CA LEU A 582 -3.30 10.24 20.46
C LEU A 582 -4.19 11.37 19.93
N GLN A 583 -5.01 11.94 20.79
CA GLN A 583 -5.74 13.15 20.45
C GLN A 583 -4.89 14.41 20.67
N ALA A 584 -4.95 15.35 19.73
CA ALA A 584 -4.36 16.69 19.85
C ALA A 584 -5.38 17.72 20.34
N VAL A 585 -6.68 17.44 20.24
CA VAL A 585 -7.77 18.29 20.71
C VAL A 585 -8.70 17.47 21.61
N ASN A 586 -9.25 18.10 22.64
CA ASN A 586 -10.36 17.54 23.41
C ASN A 586 -11.68 17.96 22.74
N TRP A 587 -12.31 17.04 21.99
CA TRP A 587 -13.55 17.31 21.26
C TRP A 587 -14.76 17.62 22.15
N LYS A 588 -14.74 17.27 23.44
CA LYS A 588 -15.83 17.65 24.35
C LYS A 588 -15.74 19.12 24.77
N THR A 589 -14.53 19.59 25.06
CA THR A 589 -14.30 20.97 25.51
C THR A 589 -13.90 21.91 24.38
N GLN A 590 -13.59 21.37 23.20
CA GLN A 590 -13.04 22.08 22.04
C GLN A 590 -11.74 22.82 22.39
N GLN A 591 -10.94 22.25 23.29
CA GLN A 591 -9.67 22.83 23.73
C GLN A 591 -8.50 21.96 23.28
N ASP A 592 -7.39 22.61 22.95
CA ASP A 592 -6.12 21.95 22.63
C ASP A 592 -5.62 21.11 23.80
N ILE A 593 -5.10 19.91 23.51
CA ILE A 593 -4.36 19.13 24.50
C ILE A 593 -3.02 19.84 24.78
N PRO A 594 -2.71 20.21 26.04
CA PRO A 594 -1.45 20.87 26.36
C PRO A 594 -0.25 19.98 26.03
N MET A 595 0.80 20.56 25.43
CA MET A 595 2.00 19.81 25.04
C MET A 595 2.67 18.98 26.16
N PRO A 596 2.72 19.43 27.43
CA PRO A 596 3.23 18.58 28.51
C PRO A 596 2.43 17.28 28.68
N VAL A 597 1.11 17.34 28.50
CA VAL A 597 0.21 16.18 28.57
C VAL A 597 0.43 15.27 27.37
N PHE A 598 0.42 15.83 26.15
CA PHE A 598 0.66 15.07 24.92
C PHE A 598 2.01 14.35 24.95
N THR A 599 3.08 15.06 25.34
CA THR A 599 4.44 14.52 25.40
C THR A 599 4.54 13.41 26.44
N GLU A 600 3.89 13.57 27.60
CA GLU A 600 3.87 12.53 28.63
C GLU A 600 3.17 11.26 28.14
N GLN A 601 2.03 11.39 27.46
CA GLN A 601 1.31 10.25 26.85
C GLN A 601 2.16 9.55 25.80
N PHE A 602 2.81 10.32 24.91
CA PHE A 602 3.71 9.80 23.88
C PHE A 602 4.89 9.01 24.49
N GLN A 603 5.57 9.59 25.48
CA GLN A 603 6.71 8.93 26.13
C GLN A 603 6.28 7.68 26.91
N LEU A 604 5.08 7.70 27.51
CA LEU A 604 4.50 6.53 28.16
C LEU A 604 4.29 5.39 27.15
N LEU A 605 3.64 5.65 26.02
CA LEU A 605 3.42 4.65 24.97
C LEU A 605 4.74 4.04 24.47
N LYS A 606 5.74 4.88 24.17
CA LYS A 606 7.07 4.41 23.77
C LYS A 606 7.71 3.53 24.85
N LYS A 607 7.67 3.95 26.11
CA LYS A 607 8.25 3.19 27.24
C LYS A 607 7.60 1.82 27.40
N LEU A 608 6.32 1.70 27.07
CA LEU A 608 5.55 0.45 27.15
C LEU A 608 5.69 -0.44 25.90
N GLY A 609 6.47 -0.01 24.89
CA GLY A 609 6.78 -0.81 23.70
C GLY A 609 5.85 -0.57 22.51
N ALA A 610 5.03 0.50 22.53
CA ALA A 610 4.29 0.92 21.34
C ALA A 610 5.27 1.40 20.26
N LYS A 611 5.30 0.68 19.12
CA LYS A 611 6.21 0.97 17.99
C LYS A 611 5.68 2.07 17.08
N HIS A 612 4.37 2.05 16.82
CA HIS A 612 3.69 2.97 15.93
C HIS A 612 2.80 3.89 16.74
N ILE A 613 2.97 5.20 16.55
CA ILE A 613 2.22 6.21 17.29
C ILE A 613 1.78 7.29 16.30
N GLY A 614 0.52 7.66 16.37
CA GLY A 614 -0.09 8.71 15.56
C GLY A 614 -0.72 9.79 16.42
N TYR A 615 -1.18 10.87 15.77
CA TYR A 615 -2.05 11.85 16.41
C TYR A 615 -3.07 12.46 15.45
N TYR A 616 -4.20 12.92 16.00
CA TYR A 616 -5.25 13.63 15.28
C TYR A 616 -5.87 14.75 16.14
N PRO A 617 -6.19 15.94 15.58
CA PRO A 617 -5.75 16.45 14.26
C PRO A 617 -4.35 17.06 14.26
N ASP A 618 -3.71 17.12 13.09
CA ASP A 618 -2.66 18.11 12.82
C ASP A 618 -3.29 19.39 12.26
N ASN A 619 -3.15 20.50 12.98
CA ASN A 619 -3.64 21.79 12.56
C ASN A 619 -2.49 22.80 12.46
N VAL A 620 -2.08 23.10 11.22
CA VAL A 620 -1.01 24.06 10.94
C VAL A 620 -1.37 25.49 11.32
N PHE A 621 -2.65 25.87 11.20
CA PHE A 621 -3.11 27.25 11.40
C PHE A 621 -3.23 27.62 12.88
N HIS A 622 -3.42 26.63 13.75
CA HIS A 622 -3.44 26.81 15.20
C HIS A 622 -2.13 26.39 15.89
N ASP A 623 -1.13 25.93 15.11
CA ASP A 623 0.09 25.30 15.62
C ASP A 623 -0.19 24.24 16.70
N GLN A 624 -1.07 23.28 16.38
CA GLN A 624 -1.49 22.24 17.33
C GLN A 624 -1.36 20.84 16.70
N PRO A 625 -0.64 19.89 17.34
CA PRO A 625 0.24 20.06 18.50
C PRO A 625 1.38 21.06 18.24
N LYS A 626 1.88 21.79 19.24
CA LYS A 626 2.93 22.80 19.01
C LYS A 626 4.18 22.20 18.35
N LEU A 627 4.49 22.65 17.14
CA LEU A 627 5.55 22.07 16.31
C LEU A 627 6.93 22.12 16.97
N ALA A 628 7.21 23.23 17.67
CA ALA A 628 8.48 23.44 18.36
C ALA A 628 8.78 22.38 19.43
N GLU A 629 7.75 21.79 20.03
CA GLU A 629 7.86 20.73 21.02
C GLU A 629 7.74 19.35 20.38
N LEU A 630 6.79 19.17 19.44
CA LEU A 630 6.53 17.91 18.74
C LEU A 630 7.80 17.35 18.07
N LYS A 631 8.53 18.20 17.33
CA LYS A 631 9.73 17.81 16.58
C LYS A 631 10.89 17.30 17.42
N LYS A 632 10.86 17.50 18.75
CA LYS A 632 11.92 17.04 19.66
C LYS A 632 11.79 15.56 20.00
N TYR A 633 10.58 14.99 19.91
CA TYR A 633 10.30 13.65 20.43
C TYR A 633 9.60 12.73 19.42
N PHE A 634 8.85 13.31 18.49
CA PHE A 634 8.06 12.57 17.52
C PHE A 634 8.88 11.84 16.43
N PRO A 635 9.94 12.44 15.85
CA PRO A 635 10.73 11.76 14.83
C PRO A 635 11.18 10.37 15.30
N VAL A 636 11.17 9.40 14.37
CA VAL A 636 11.88 8.15 14.61
C VAL A 636 13.35 8.52 14.73
N GLU A 637 14.00 8.14 15.83
CA GLU A 637 15.46 8.24 15.89
C GLU A 637 15.98 7.43 14.71
N ILE A 638 16.52 8.13 13.70
CA ILE A 638 17.40 7.51 12.73
C ILE A 638 18.70 7.25 13.53
N LYS A 639 18.65 6.27 14.45
CA LYS A 639 19.84 5.48 14.74
C LYS A 639 20.04 4.73 13.43
N ASP A 640 20.89 5.25 12.56
CA ASP A 640 21.57 4.54 11.46
C ASP A 640 22.16 5.56 10.48
#